data_AF-A0A7F5QZW9-F1
#
_entry.id   AF-A0A7F5QZW9-F1
#
_cell.length_a   1.000
_cell.length_b   1.000
_cell.length_c   1.000
_cell.angle_alpha   90.00
_cell.angle_beta   90.00
_cell.angle_gamma   90.00
#
_symmetry.space_group_name_H-M   'P 1'
#
loop_
_entity.id
_entity.type
_entity.pdbx_description
1 polymer ?
#
loop_
_entity_poly.entity_id
_entity_poly.type
_entity_poly.pdbx_seq_one_letter_code
_entity_poly.pdbx_strand_id
1 'polypeptide(L)'
;MEPLKKKRTVLRIGFTKALNSLQVMLDNAESTIASLRVAFCTLEDKLTDLNYCQDSIIEAILETATETELQKEYDEADEYKHRFLTAKYLFTERTMGDSNLVQNLVDCAVPSGSSSNGENKRSYKLPSIEIVKFNGDIREWLSFWSCFKKIHEDKNMCNEDKFQYLKQAVVPDSRAAELVKSYPPTGSNYDKVIRSLKSRFGQDELLIEVYVRELLQLVLQNAIKGRGNISLASLYDRLESHLRALETLGVTTDKCAAMLYPLVESSLPEDLLRAWQRSDAGKHNSDAEDGKPRSKDRLTRLIEFIEREVQSELRISLALQGFNLDTGHESDIKKSKPYKFNRNIPSAMGLLMTKGKDHTCIFCDAKDHESEGCNKAKRMSLSGKQECVKRARACFKCLKIGHGFKTCRVRVKCSRCERRHVNLMCPDEKPREQRDEIASADTSAPVRKELNCIASISNNKMVFLQTLKVKIYSDNRELIARVLIDSGSQRSYVTKDIIEKLGYQSVGEQRLSHMLFGGGQSEVVAHKEYRVRMQSLESDFACNFVALDQEVICGRIEPIENKKWLHELNEFNIRLTDVWDCDDPISILIGADVAGKILTGCRKELKSGLVAFETLLGWTIMGAVRKENVRENSTVAAISLYVKNCDLKDLWSLDVLGIRDPMTYRTFKQQEEVMYREFLETVSINSENRYEVQLPWSENHPPLSDNKSVAIKRLQTTTIGPTTR
;
A
#
# COMPACT_ATOMS: atom_id res chain seq x y z
N MET A 1 -44.18 -16.45 15.96
CA MET A 1 -43.29 -17.55 16.41
C MET A 1 -43.46 -18.85 15.63
N GLU A 2 -44.65 -19.46 15.58
CA GLU A 2 -44.96 -20.67 14.78
C GLU A 2 -44.44 -20.70 13.33
N PRO A 3 -44.59 -19.65 12.49
CA PRO A 3 -44.12 -19.69 11.11
C PRO A 3 -42.60 -19.71 10.98
N LEU A 4 -41.88 -19.02 11.89
CA LEU A 4 -40.42 -19.02 11.93
C LEU A 4 -39.88 -20.37 12.39
N LYS A 5 -40.49 -20.98 13.42
CA LYS A 5 -40.14 -22.34 13.86
C LYS A 5 -40.37 -23.37 12.76
N LYS A 6 -41.47 -23.27 12.00
CA LYS A 6 -41.71 -24.13 10.81
C LYS A 6 -40.66 -23.91 9.71
N LYS A 7 -40.31 -22.66 9.42
CA LYS A 7 -39.25 -22.31 8.45
C LYS A 7 -37.90 -22.89 8.87
N ARG A 8 -37.53 -22.77 10.15
CA ARG A 8 -36.32 -23.37 10.72
C ARG A 8 -36.27 -24.87 10.53
N THR A 9 -37.37 -25.59 10.80
CA THR A 9 -37.42 -27.05 10.59
C THR A 9 -37.13 -27.44 9.14
N VAL A 10 -37.71 -26.71 8.17
CA VAL A 10 -37.46 -26.96 6.75
C VAL A 10 -35.99 -26.70 6.39
N LEU A 11 -35.40 -25.64 6.92
CA LEU A 11 -33.98 -25.30 6.69
C LEU A 11 -33.03 -26.31 7.35
N ARG A 12 -33.32 -26.78 8.57
CA ARG A 12 -32.57 -27.86 9.24
C ARG A 12 -32.56 -29.15 8.42
N ILE A 13 -33.71 -29.51 7.81
CA ILE A 13 -33.82 -30.66 6.89
C ILE A 13 -32.98 -30.41 5.64
N GLY A 14 -33.04 -29.21 5.05
CA GLY A 14 -32.27 -28.82 3.88
C GLY A 14 -30.76 -28.91 4.11
N PHE A 15 -30.28 -28.35 5.23
CA PHE A 15 -28.89 -28.46 5.67
C PHE A 15 -28.46 -29.92 5.86
N THR A 16 -29.27 -30.72 6.56
CA THR A 16 -28.93 -32.13 6.82
C THR A 16 -28.83 -32.95 5.53
N LYS A 17 -29.71 -32.68 4.55
CA LYS A 17 -29.64 -33.32 3.23
C LYS A 17 -28.38 -32.91 2.46
N ALA A 18 -28.04 -31.62 2.45
CA ALA A 18 -26.82 -31.12 1.80
C ALA A 18 -25.56 -31.72 2.45
N LEU A 19 -25.54 -31.81 3.79
CA LEU A 19 -24.43 -32.38 4.54
C LEU A 19 -24.22 -33.86 4.22
N ASN A 20 -25.31 -34.65 4.25
CA ASN A 20 -25.24 -36.07 3.91
C ASN A 20 -24.81 -36.28 2.45
N SER A 21 -25.28 -35.42 1.53
CA SER A 21 -24.86 -35.48 0.13
C SER A 21 -23.36 -35.23 -0.03
N LEU A 22 -22.81 -34.26 0.70
CA LEU A 22 -21.37 -33.98 0.71
C LEU A 22 -20.58 -35.15 1.32
N GLN A 23 -21.04 -35.73 2.44
CA GLN A 23 -20.39 -36.88 3.08
C GLN A 23 -20.33 -38.08 2.16
N VAL A 24 -21.44 -38.43 1.49
CA VAL A 24 -21.47 -39.50 0.48
C VAL A 24 -20.45 -39.25 -0.65
N MET A 25 -20.32 -37.99 -1.09
CA MET A 25 -19.31 -37.65 -2.10
C MET A 25 -17.88 -37.70 -1.57
N LEU A 26 -17.65 -37.34 -0.31
CA LEU A 26 -16.32 -37.40 0.33
C LEU A 26 -15.83 -38.84 0.51
N ASP A 27 -16.75 -39.76 0.82
CA ASP A 27 -16.46 -41.19 0.98
C ASP A 27 -16.29 -41.90 -0.37
N ASN A 28 -16.85 -41.35 -1.45
CA ASN A 28 -16.67 -41.89 -2.80
C ASN A 28 -15.36 -41.42 -3.43
N ALA A 29 -14.44 -42.37 -3.66
CA ALA A 29 -13.12 -42.10 -4.23
C ALA A 29 -13.17 -41.55 -5.68
N GLU A 30 -14.26 -41.78 -6.42
CA GLU A 30 -14.45 -41.34 -7.80
C GLU A 30 -15.05 -39.93 -7.93
N SER A 31 -15.46 -39.31 -6.81
CA SER A 31 -16.02 -37.95 -6.82
C SER A 31 -14.97 -36.93 -7.26
N THR A 32 -15.30 -36.15 -8.30
CA THR A 32 -14.40 -35.07 -8.76
C THR A 32 -14.29 -33.95 -7.73
N ILE A 33 -13.14 -33.26 -7.70
CA ILE A 33 -12.94 -32.06 -6.89
C ILE A 33 -14.00 -30.99 -7.21
N ALA A 34 -14.39 -30.86 -8.49
CA ALA A 34 -15.41 -29.91 -8.91
C ALA A 34 -16.79 -30.22 -8.30
N SER A 35 -17.23 -31.49 -8.30
CA SER A 35 -18.49 -31.89 -7.67
C SER A 35 -18.46 -31.72 -6.15
N LEU A 36 -17.33 -32.02 -5.50
CA LEU A 36 -17.14 -31.80 -4.07
C LEU A 36 -17.24 -30.32 -3.70
N ARG A 37 -16.64 -29.42 -4.52
CA ARG A 37 -16.73 -27.96 -4.33
C ARG A 37 -18.16 -27.45 -4.42
N VAL A 38 -18.91 -27.88 -5.44
CA VAL A 38 -20.32 -27.47 -5.61
C VAL A 38 -21.19 -27.95 -4.44
N ALA A 39 -20.97 -29.18 -3.99
CA ALA A 39 -21.67 -29.74 -2.84
C ALA A 39 -21.35 -28.99 -1.53
N PHE A 40 -20.09 -28.60 -1.35
CA PHE A 40 -19.64 -27.81 -0.21
C PHE A 40 -20.23 -26.38 -0.22
N CYS A 41 -20.20 -25.69 -1.36
CA CYS A 41 -20.88 -24.39 -1.53
C CYS A 41 -22.38 -24.48 -1.22
N THR A 42 -23.04 -25.55 -1.67
CA THR A 42 -24.46 -25.78 -1.38
C THR A 42 -24.72 -25.96 0.12
N LEU A 43 -23.81 -26.60 0.84
CA LEU A 43 -23.89 -26.74 2.30
C LEU A 43 -23.67 -25.38 3.02
N GLU A 44 -22.73 -24.56 2.53
CA GLU A 44 -22.48 -23.19 3.03
C GLU A 44 -23.72 -22.29 2.89
N ASP A 45 -24.37 -22.32 1.72
CA ASP A 45 -25.59 -21.55 1.47
C ASP A 45 -26.71 -21.99 2.44
N LYS A 46 -26.86 -23.30 2.68
CA LYS A 46 -27.89 -23.83 3.59
C LYS A 46 -27.63 -23.49 5.05
N LEU A 47 -26.38 -23.37 5.48
CA LEU A 47 -26.03 -22.88 6.82
C LEU A 47 -26.38 -21.39 6.94
N THR A 48 -26.09 -20.60 5.91
CA THR A 48 -26.38 -19.16 5.90
C THR A 48 -27.88 -18.90 6.02
N ASP A 49 -28.71 -19.61 5.24
CA ASP A 49 -30.17 -19.55 5.35
C ASP A 49 -30.66 -19.91 6.77
N LEU A 50 -30.05 -20.92 7.38
CA LEU A 50 -30.41 -21.41 8.71
C LEU A 50 -30.05 -20.40 9.81
N ASN A 51 -28.85 -19.80 9.75
CA ASN A 51 -28.40 -18.78 10.70
C ASN A 51 -29.30 -17.55 10.66
N TYR A 52 -29.62 -17.05 9.46
CA TYR A 52 -30.53 -15.92 9.30
C TYR A 52 -31.91 -16.20 9.94
N CYS A 53 -32.43 -17.42 9.75
CA CYS A 53 -33.70 -17.82 10.36
C CYS A 53 -33.59 -17.98 11.89
N GLN A 54 -32.42 -18.38 12.41
CA GLN A 54 -32.17 -18.52 13.84
C GLN A 54 -32.06 -17.14 14.51
N ASP A 55 -31.35 -16.19 13.90
CA ASP A 55 -31.24 -14.81 14.39
C ASP A 55 -32.63 -14.15 14.47
N SER A 56 -33.45 -14.33 13.42
CA SER A 56 -34.85 -13.87 13.42
C SER A 56 -35.72 -14.51 14.52
N ILE A 57 -35.39 -15.72 14.97
CA ILE A 57 -36.09 -16.39 16.08
C ILE A 57 -35.62 -15.84 17.41
N ILE A 58 -34.30 -15.65 17.59
CA ILE A 58 -33.70 -15.09 18.81
C ILE A 58 -34.22 -13.67 19.05
N GLU A 59 -34.23 -12.81 18.02
CA GLU A 59 -34.78 -11.45 18.11
C GLU A 59 -36.26 -11.46 18.52
N ALA A 60 -37.05 -12.41 18.00
CA ALA A 60 -38.47 -12.50 18.28
C ALA A 60 -38.80 -13.03 19.69
N ILE A 61 -37.87 -13.72 20.36
CA ILE A 61 -38.05 -14.26 21.72
C ILE A 61 -37.26 -13.49 22.78
N LEU A 62 -36.36 -12.59 22.39
CA LEU A 62 -35.44 -11.88 23.28
C LEU A 62 -36.13 -11.21 24.48
N GLU A 63 -37.31 -10.64 24.25
CA GLU A 63 -38.08 -9.90 25.28
C GLU A 63 -39.06 -10.78 26.07
N THR A 64 -39.35 -12.00 25.59
CA THR A 64 -40.46 -12.83 26.13
C THR A 64 -40.01 -14.20 26.65
N ALA A 65 -38.82 -14.67 26.29
CA ALA A 65 -38.30 -15.97 26.71
C ALA A 65 -37.44 -15.86 27.97
N THR A 66 -37.43 -16.96 28.73
CA THR A 66 -36.53 -17.12 29.87
C THR A 66 -35.09 -17.33 29.42
N GLU A 67 -34.13 -17.01 30.29
CA GLU A 67 -32.69 -17.22 30.02
C GLU A 67 -32.38 -18.68 29.66
N THR A 68 -33.09 -19.64 30.27
CA THR A 68 -32.99 -21.07 29.94
C THR A 68 -33.48 -21.43 28.55
N GLU A 69 -34.52 -20.75 28.05
CA GLU A 69 -35.04 -20.99 26.70
C GLU A 69 -34.15 -20.35 25.63
N LEU A 70 -33.60 -19.17 25.91
CA LEU A 70 -32.58 -18.54 25.07
C LEU A 70 -31.32 -19.40 24.98
N GLN A 71 -30.82 -19.90 26.11
CA GLN A 71 -29.64 -20.79 26.12
C GLN A 71 -29.86 -22.05 25.28
N LYS A 72 -31.02 -22.70 25.43
CA LYS A 72 -31.37 -23.88 24.63
C LYS A 72 -31.40 -23.58 23.13
N GLU A 73 -31.87 -22.39 22.75
CA GLU A 73 -31.90 -21.96 21.36
C GLU A 73 -30.50 -21.67 20.79
N TYR A 74 -29.57 -21.17 21.60
CA TYR A 74 -28.16 -21.06 21.21
C TYR A 74 -27.48 -22.43 21.09
N ASP A 75 -27.68 -23.33 22.05
CA ASP A 75 -27.08 -24.67 22.06
C ASP A 75 -27.51 -25.48 20.82
N GLU A 76 -28.80 -25.42 20.46
CA GLU A 76 -29.32 -26.07 19.24
C GLU A 76 -28.75 -25.46 17.95
N ALA A 77 -28.38 -24.18 17.94
CA ALA A 77 -27.77 -23.53 16.77
C ALA A 77 -26.30 -23.94 16.61
N ASP A 78 -25.57 -24.03 17.72
CA ASP A 78 -24.15 -24.40 17.73
C ASP A 78 -23.92 -25.85 17.26
N GLU A 79 -24.88 -26.77 17.50
CA GLU A 79 -24.80 -28.14 16.98
C GLU A 79 -24.66 -28.17 15.44
N TYR A 80 -25.44 -27.35 14.72
CA TYR A 80 -25.39 -27.30 13.25
C TYR A 80 -24.11 -26.64 12.75
N LYS A 81 -23.61 -25.64 13.46
CA LYS A 81 -22.32 -24.99 13.19
C LYS A 81 -21.16 -25.98 13.37
N HIS A 82 -21.18 -26.78 14.43
CA HIS A 82 -20.18 -27.82 14.67
C HIS A 82 -20.15 -28.86 13.54
N ARG A 83 -21.33 -29.33 13.11
CA ARG A 83 -21.46 -30.28 11.98
C ARG A 83 -20.91 -29.71 10.68
N PHE A 84 -21.15 -28.43 10.41
CA PHE A 84 -20.58 -27.75 9.25
C PHE A 84 -19.05 -27.67 9.30
N LEU A 85 -18.48 -27.25 10.44
CA LEU A 85 -17.03 -27.14 10.60
C LEU A 85 -16.33 -28.49 10.44
N THR A 86 -16.94 -29.56 10.93
CA THR A 86 -16.46 -30.93 10.73
C THR A 86 -16.42 -31.29 9.24
N ALA A 87 -17.49 -30.99 8.50
CA ALA A 87 -17.55 -31.26 7.06
C ALA A 87 -16.54 -30.42 6.27
N LYS A 88 -16.30 -29.16 6.67
CA LYS A 88 -15.29 -28.28 6.08
C LYS A 88 -13.88 -28.82 6.24
N TYR A 89 -13.56 -29.36 7.42
CA TYR A 89 -12.28 -30.00 7.67
C TYR A 89 -12.07 -31.20 6.72
N LEU A 90 -13.03 -32.12 6.66
CA LEU A 90 -12.95 -33.31 5.79
C LEU A 90 -12.86 -32.95 4.30
N PHE A 91 -13.60 -31.94 3.87
CA PHE A 91 -13.53 -31.42 2.51
C PHE A 91 -12.15 -30.84 2.18
N THR A 92 -11.54 -30.11 3.12
CA THR A 92 -10.20 -29.52 2.93
C THR A 92 -9.13 -30.60 2.85
N GLU A 93 -9.21 -31.62 3.71
CA GLU A 93 -8.31 -32.78 3.70
C GLU A 93 -8.35 -33.51 2.35
N ARG A 94 -9.56 -33.73 1.79
CA ARG A 94 -9.74 -34.41 0.52
C ARG A 94 -9.26 -33.61 -0.69
N THR A 95 -9.33 -32.28 -0.63
CA THR A 95 -8.99 -31.40 -1.76
C THR A 95 -7.54 -30.93 -1.77
N MET A 96 -6.82 -31.00 -0.64
CA MET A 96 -5.40 -30.67 -0.55
C MET A 96 -4.44 -31.86 -0.80
N GLY A 97 -4.97 -33.08 -0.97
CA GLY A 97 -4.19 -34.29 -1.23
C GLY A 97 -3.51 -34.39 -2.61
N ASP A 98 -3.89 -33.56 -3.58
CA ASP A 98 -3.46 -33.70 -4.99
C ASP A 98 -2.23 -32.84 -5.39
N SER A 99 -1.55 -32.18 -4.45
CA SER A 99 -0.40 -31.33 -4.78
C SER A 99 0.97 -32.04 -4.80
N ASN A 100 1.04 -33.37 -4.62
CA ASN A 100 2.30 -34.12 -4.48
C ASN A 100 2.57 -35.18 -5.57
N LEU A 101 1.94 -35.10 -6.75
CA LEU A 101 2.13 -36.08 -7.82
C LEU A 101 2.67 -35.48 -9.13
N VAL A 102 3.78 -34.75 -9.09
CA VAL A 102 4.65 -34.59 -10.28
C VAL A 102 6.11 -34.44 -9.84
N GLN A 103 6.80 -35.55 -9.55
CA GLN A 103 8.22 -35.69 -9.90
C GLN A 103 8.69 -37.16 -9.80
N ASN A 104 8.99 -37.71 -10.97
CA ASN A 104 9.88 -38.83 -11.27
C ASN A 104 9.37 -40.28 -11.14
N LEU A 105 8.75 -40.71 -12.23
CA LEU A 105 9.02 -42.00 -12.86
C LEU A 105 10.44 -42.00 -13.44
N VAL A 106 11.33 -42.86 -12.91
CA VAL A 106 12.38 -43.54 -13.69
C VAL A 106 12.50 -44.95 -13.13
N ASP A 107 12.21 -45.93 -13.97
CA ASP A 107 12.32 -47.37 -13.73
C ASP A 107 13.76 -47.84 -13.46
N CYS A 108 13.91 -48.88 -12.63
CA CYS A 108 14.54 -50.15 -13.04
C CYS A 108 14.43 -51.23 -11.94
N ALA A 109 13.99 -52.43 -12.36
CA ALA A 109 13.82 -53.71 -11.63
C ALA A 109 15.15 -54.29 -11.08
N VAL A 110 15.27 -55.33 -10.22
CA VAL A 110 14.61 -56.67 -10.10
C VAL A 110 14.88 -57.26 -8.64
N PRO A 111 14.66 -58.57 -8.27
CA PRO A 111 13.63 -59.04 -7.32
C PRO A 111 14.16 -59.80 -6.06
N SER A 112 13.24 -60.47 -5.34
CA SER A 112 13.39 -61.54 -4.30
C SER A 112 13.20 -61.05 -2.85
N GLY A 113 12.52 -61.72 -1.91
CA GLY A 113 11.79 -62.99 -1.87
C GLY A 113 11.35 -63.27 -0.42
N SER A 114 10.11 -63.74 -0.26
CA SER A 114 9.56 -64.65 0.79
C SER A 114 9.74 -64.40 2.32
N SER A 115 8.58 -64.39 3.01
CA SER A 115 8.24 -65.24 4.19
C SER A 115 7.77 -64.55 5.48
N SER A 116 6.43 -64.45 5.58
CA SER A 116 5.51 -64.88 6.64
C SER A 116 5.70 -64.58 8.14
N ASN A 117 4.62 -63.97 8.67
CA ASN A 117 3.88 -64.20 9.93
C ASN A 117 4.29 -63.51 11.24
N GLY A 118 3.40 -62.61 11.70
CA GLY A 118 2.83 -62.73 13.04
C GLY A 118 2.85 -61.48 13.93
N GLU A 119 2.01 -60.47 13.65
CA GLU A 119 1.18 -59.70 14.61
C GLU A 119 0.62 -58.44 13.93
N ASN A 120 -0.69 -58.42 13.68
CA ASN A 120 -1.38 -57.27 13.05
C ASN A 120 -1.53 -56.10 14.03
N LYS A 121 -0.43 -55.41 14.34
CA LYS A 121 -0.47 -53.95 14.49
C LYS A 121 -0.45 -53.39 13.08
N ARG A 122 -1.40 -52.51 12.72
CA ARG A 122 -1.33 -51.76 11.46
C ARG A 122 -0.05 -50.92 11.49
N SER A 123 1.05 -51.51 11.02
CA SER A 123 2.33 -50.87 10.82
C SER A 123 2.20 -50.05 9.55
N TYR A 124 1.81 -48.79 9.70
CA TYR A 124 2.12 -47.79 8.67
C TYR A 124 3.63 -47.89 8.42
N LYS A 125 4.05 -48.19 7.19
CA LYS A 125 5.45 -48.00 6.77
C LYS A 125 5.70 -46.50 6.70
N LEU A 126 5.80 -45.89 7.88
CA LEU A 126 6.32 -44.55 8.03
C LEU A 126 7.76 -44.57 7.51
N PRO A 127 8.21 -43.53 6.81
CA PRO A 127 9.62 -43.37 6.51
C PRO A 127 10.44 -43.61 7.78
N SER A 128 11.50 -44.43 7.70
CA SER A 128 12.36 -44.69 8.86
C SER A 128 12.89 -43.37 9.38
N ILE A 129 12.76 -43.12 10.68
CA ILE A 129 13.27 -41.89 11.31
C ILE A 129 14.79 -41.84 11.10
N GLU A 130 15.23 -40.97 10.20
CA GLU A 130 16.65 -40.77 9.96
C GLU A 130 17.28 -40.01 11.13
N ILE A 131 18.52 -40.39 11.46
CA ILE A 131 19.26 -39.76 12.55
C ILE A 131 19.68 -38.35 12.10
N VAL A 132 19.17 -37.34 12.80
CA VAL A 132 19.54 -35.93 12.61
C VAL A 132 21.06 -35.78 12.69
N LYS A 133 21.65 -35.19 11.64
CA LYS A 133 23.09 -34.97 11.55
C LYS A 133 23.49 -33.71 12.32
N PHE A 134 24.61 -33.76 13.02
CA PHE A 134 25.17 -32.66 13.80
C PHE A 134 26.56 -32.28 13.32
N ASN A 135 26.79 -31.01 13.03
CA ASN A 135 28.06 -30.48 12.53
C ASN A 135 28.93 -29.82 13.64
N GLY A 136 28.40 -29.62 14.85
CA GLY A 136 29.10 -28.88 15.91
C GLY A 136 28.76 -27.39 15.99
N ASP A 137 27.73 -26.92 15.30
CA ASP A 137 27.12 -25.62 15.53
C ASP A 137 26.26 -25.67 16.80
N ILE A 138 26.54 -24.76 17.74
CA ILE A 138 25.83 -24.67 19.02
C ILE A 138 24.32 -24.42 18.80
N ARG A 139 23.94 -23.74 17.72
CA ARG A 139 22.54 -23.44 17.37
C ARG A 139 21.71 -24.69 17.06
N GLU A 140 22.36 -25.72 16.52
CA GLU A 140 21.71 -26.99 16.15
C GLU A 140 21.67 -27.97 17.34
N TRP A 141 22.33 -27.64 18.46
CA TRP A 141 22.49 -28.56 19.59
C TRP A 141 21.16 -29.01 20.18
N LEU A 142 20.21 -28.09 20.41
CA LEU A 142 18.90 -28.45 20.98
C LEU A 142 18.13 -29.40 20.06
N SER A 143 18.14 -29.14 18.75
CA SER A 143 17.49 -29.99 17.76
C SER A 143 18.12 -31.39 17.73
N PHE A 144 19.45 -31.46 17.58
CA PHE A 144 20.19 -32.72 17.60
C PHE A 144 19.97 -33.50 18.91
N TRP A 145 20.19 -32.85 20.05
CA TRP A 145 20.12 -33.50 21.35
C TRP A 145 18.71 -33.98 21.66
N SER A 146 17.66 -33.24 21.28
CA SER A 146 16.26 -33.69 21.48
C SER A 146 15.96 -35.03 20.77
N CYS A 147 16.52 -35.24 19.57
CA CYS A 147 16.36 -36.48 18.81
C CYS A 147 17.30 -37.58 19.30
N PHE A 148 18.56 -37.25 19.56
CA PHE A 148 19.59 -38.20 19.95
C PHE A 148 19.45 -38.66 21.42
N LYS A 149 18.81 -37.86 22.27
CA LYS A 149 18.54 -38.18 23.68
C LYS A 149 17.80 -39.51 23.83
N LYS A 150 16.87 -39.82 22.92
CA LYS A 150 16.15 -41.11 22.92
C LYS A 150 17.09 -42.30 22.77
N ILE A 151 18.09 -42.21 21.90
CA ILE A 151 19.12 -43.25 21.70
C ILE A 151 20.06 -43.31 22.91
N HIS A 152 20.42 -42.15 23.45
CA HIS A 152 21.26 -42.06 24.65
C HIS A 152 20.62 -42.71 25.88
N GLU A 153 19.33 -42.44 26.11
CA GLU A 153 18.54 -42.92 27.26
C GLU A 153 18.01 -44.35 27.10
N ASP A 154 18.07 -44.93 25.90
CA ASP A 154 17.65 -46.32 25.67
C ASP A 154 18.53 -47.30 26.45
N LYS A 155 17.92 -48.03 27.38
CA LYS A 155 18.61 -49.02 28.24
C LYS A 155 18.87 -50.35 27.53
N ASN A 156 18.20 -50.59 26.40
CA ASN A 156 18.30 -51.85 25.65
C ASN A 156 19.44 -51.84 24.62
N MET A 157 20.08 -50.69 24.38
CA MET A 157 21.22 -50.55 23.47
C MET A 157 22.55 -50.50 24.25
N CYS A 158 23.54 -51.26 23.79
CA CYS A 158 24.88 -51.22 24.39
C CYS A 158 25.62 -49.92 24.00
N ASN A 159 26.61 -49.52 24.81
CA ASN A 159 27.34 -48.27 24.60
C ASN A 159 28.15 -48.27 23.30
N GLU A 160 28.62 -49.43 22.84
CA GLU A 160 29.31 -49.61 21.56
C GLU A 160 28.40 -49.25 20.37
N ASP A 161 27.16 -49.77 20.37
CA ASP A 161 26.17 -49.48 19.32
C ASP A 161 25.77 -48.01 19.37
N LYS A 162 25.55 -47.45 20.56
CA LYS A 162 25.28 -46.01 20.73
C LYS A 162 26.42 -45.15 20.21
N PHE A 163 27.67 -45.58 20.36
CA PHE A 163 28.83 -44.89 19.78
C PHE A 163 28.79 -44.97 18.25
N GLN A 164 28.47 -46.12 17.66
CA GLN A 164 28.34 -46.23 16.20
C GLN A 164 27.24 -45.30 15.66
N TYR A 165 26.08 -45.26 16.31
CA TYR A 165 25.02 -44.31 15.96
C TYR A 165 25.45 -42.86 16.14
N LEU A 166 26.23 -42.53 17.19
CA LEU A 166 26.80 -41.20 17.36
C LEU A 166 27.74 -40.82 16.20
N LYS A 167 28.59 -41.75 15.73
CA LYS A 167 29.47 -41.52 14.58
C LYS A 167 28.68 -41.26 13.30
N GLN A 168 27.57 -41.97 13.13
CA GLN A 168 26.66 -41.75 12.00
C GLN A 168 25.89 -40.44 12.15
N ALA A 169 25.54 -40.03 13.37
CA ALA A 169 24.80 -38.82 13.68
C ALA A 169 25.61 -37.53 13.51
N VAL A 170 26.90 -37.62 13.22
CA VAL A 170 27.79 -36.46 13.10
C VAL A 170 28.22 -36.29 11.65
N VAL A 171 28.20 -35.04 11.17
CA VAL A 171 28.60 -34.70 9.79
C VAL A 171 30.11 -34.93 9.63
N PRO A 172 30.58 -35.63 8.58
CA PRO A 172 32.00 -35.80 8.30
C PRO A 172 32.74 -34.46 8.25
N ASP A 173 33.99 -34.43 8.73
CA ASP A 173 34.89 -33.27 8.70
C ASP A 173 34.36 -31.99 9.37
N SER A 174 33.52 -32.18 10.37
CA SER A 174 32.94 -31.12 11.19
C SER A 174 33.59 -31.04 12.57
N ARG A 175 33.38 -29.94 13.31
CA ARG A 175 33.92 -29.76 14.68
C ARG A 175 33.41 -30.82 15.64
N ALA A 176 32.17 -31.27 15.45
CA ALA A 176 31.62 -32.40 16.19
C ALA A 176 32.33 -33.72 15.82
N ALA A 177 32.65 -33.92 14.53
CA ALA A 177 33.36 -35.13 14.08
C ALA A 177 34.77 -35.21 14.62
N GLU A 178 35.51 -34.11 14.62
CA GLU A 178 36.85 -34.04 15.21
C GLU A 178 36.83 -34.43 16.70
N LEU A 179 35.83 -33.93 17.44
CA LEU A 179 35.68 -34.28 18.85
C LEU A 179 35.34 -35.77 19.00
N VAL A 180 34.40 -36.31 18.24
CA VAL A 180 34.03 -37.73 18.33
C VAL A 180 35.17 -38.66 17.88
N LYS A 181 35.94 -38.27 16.85
CA LYS A 181 37.13 -39.00 16.36
C LYS A 181 38.29 -38.98 17.37
N SER A 182 38.36 -37.98 18.27
CA SER A 182 39.41 -37.89 19.28
C SER A 182 39.34 -38.97 20.36
N TYR A 183 38.22 -39.68 20.46
CA TYR A 183 38.05 -40.80 21.39
C TYR A 183 38.07 -42.14 20.64
N PRO A 184 38.75 -43.16 21.16
CA PRO A 184 38.64 -44.52 20.64
C PRO A 184 37.19 -45.01 20.71
N PRO A 185 36.65 -45.63 19.63
CA PRO A 185 35.26 -46.07 19.55
C PRO A 185 35.02 -47.34 20.37
N THR A 186 35.06 -47.21 21.70
CA THR A 186 34.81 -48.27 22.69
C THR A 186 33.63 -47.85 23.59
N GLY A 187 32.82 -48.80 24.08
CA GLY A 187 31.67 -48.46 24.92
C GLY A 187 32.04 -47.78 26.24
N SER A 188 33.24 -48.06 26.76
CA SER A 188 33.80 -47.37 27.95
C SER A 188 34.10 -45.88 27.74
N ASN A 189 34.25 -45.45 26.48
CA ASN A 189 34.52 -44.06 26.13
C ASN A 189 33.27 -43.31 25.64
N TYR A 190 32.16 -44.00 25.36
CA TYR A 190 30.90 -43.39 24.92
C TYR A 190 30.44 -42.28 25.88
N ASP A 191 30.34 -42.57 27.18
CA ASP A 191 29.90 -41.60 28.18
C ASP A 191 30.87 -40.42 28.36
N LYS A 192 32.17 -40.62 28.04
CA LYS A 192 33.17 -39.55 28.04
C LYS A 192 32.97 -38.62 26.84
N VAL A 193 32.71 -39.18 25.66
CA VAL A 193 32.41 -38.41 24.44
C VAL A 193 31.14 -37.59 24.61
N ILE A 194 30.05 -38.19 25.13
CA ILE A 194 28.78 -37.48 25.36
C ILE A 194 28.95 -36.35 26.36
N ARG A 195 29.68 -36.57 27.47
CA ARG A 195 30.01 -35.49 28.41
C ARG A 195 30.82 -34.38 27.75
N SER A 196 31.79 -34.73 26.90
CA SER A 196 32.58 -33.75 26.17
C SER A 196 31.76 -32.98 25.14
N LEU A 197 30.78 -33.61 24.47
CA LEU A 197 29.86 -32.95 23.55
C LEU A 197 28.94 -31.98 24.29
N LYS A 198 28.32 -32.41 25.40
CA LYS A 198 27.50 -31.55 26.27
C LYS A 198 28.31 -30.37 26.80
N SER A 199 29.52 -30.62 27.29
CA SER A 199 30.39 -29.57 27.83
C SER A 199 30.86 -28.57 26.77
N ARG A 200 30.91 -28.94 25.48
CA ARG A 200 31.45 -28.07 24.41
C ARG A 200 30.36 -27.38 23.60
N PHE A 201 29.20 -28.00 23.45
CA PHE A 201 28.12 -27.52 22.58
C PHE A 201 26.77 -27.37 23.28
N GLY A 202 26.58 -28.02 24.43
CA GLY A 202 25.33 -28.02 25.19
C GLY A 202 25.41 -27.29 26.53
N GLN A 203 26.23 -26.24 26.60
CA GLN A 203 26.27 -25.38 27.78
C GLN A 203 25.09 -24.42 27.74
N ASP A 204 24.17 -24.55 28.70
CA ASP A 204 22.94 -23.76 28.76
C ASP A 204 23.24 -22.25 28.78
N GLU A 205 24.24 -21.79 29.55
CA GLU A 205 24.64 -20.37 29.59
C GLU A 205 25.05 -19.84 28.20
N LEU A 206 25.88 -20.57 27.45
CA LEU A 206 26.27 -20.18 26.09
C LEU A 206 25.10 -20.19 25.12
N LEU A 207 24.19 -21.16 25.24
CA LEU A 207 22.99 -21.24 24.41
C LEU A 207 22.06 -20.03 24.67
N ILE A 208 21.88 -19.65 25.93
CA ILE A 208 21.12 -18.45 26.31
C ILE A 208 21.75 -17.21 25.70
N GLU A 209 23.08 -17.04 25.82
CA GLU A 209 23.78 -15.91 25.21
C GLU A 209 23.61 -15.88 23.69
N VAL A 210 23.67 -17.03 23.01
CA VAL A 210 23.46 -17.12 21.56
C VAL A 210 22.05 -16.64 21.19
N TYR A 211 21.00 -17.17 21.82
CA TYR A 211 19.63 -16.77 21.50
C TYR A 211 19.32 -15.32 21.86
N VAL A 212 19.87 -14.79 22.96
CA VAL A 212 19.73 -13.36 23.32
C VAL A 212 20.48 -12.46 22.31
N ARG A 213 21.67 -12.86 21.85
CA ARG A 213 22.40 -12.13 20.81
C ARG A 213 21.68 -12.17 19.47
N GLU A 214 21.01 -13.27 19.13
CA GLU A 214 20.17 -13.37 17.92
C GLU A 214 18.93 -12.46 18.01
N LEU A 215 18.29 -12.36 19.18
CA LEU A 215 17.23 -11.38 19.44
C LEU A 215 17.74 -9.93 19.31
N LEU A 216 18.90 -9.61 19.90
CA LEU A 216 19.53 -8.29 19.74
C LEU A 216 19.91 -8.01 18.28
N GLN A 217 20.33 -9.04 17.54
CA GLN A 217 20.61 -8.91 16.12
C GLN A 217 19.35 -8.55 15.32
N LEU A 218 18.17 -9.08 15.70
CA LEU A 218 16.89 -8.65 15.12
C LEU A 218 16.60 -7.17 15.42
N VAL A 219 16.85 -6.69 16.65
CA VAL A 219 16.72 -5.26 17.01
C VAL A 219 17.65 -4.39 16.15
N LEU A 220 18.93 -4.76 16.06
CA LEU A 220 19.93 -4.01 15.28
C LEU A 220 19.63 -4.05 13.77
N GLN A 221 19.06 -5.14 13.26
CA GLN A 221 18.64 -5.23 11.85
C GLN A 221 17.53 -4.23 11.53
N ASN A 222 16.60 -4.00 12.46
CA ASN A 222 15.57 -2.96 12.28
C ASN A 222 16.13 -1.54 12.42
N ALA A 223 17.07 -1.32 13.36
CA ALA A 223 17.66 0.00 13.60
C ALA A 223 18.65 0.44 12.51
N ILE A 224 19.44 -0.48 11.95
CA ILE A 224 20.57 -0.15 11.05
C ILE A 224 20.19 -0.20 9.56
N LYS A 225 19.32 -1.13 9.14
CA LYS A 225 19.14 -1.43 7.71
C LYS A 225 18.03 -0.67 7.01
N GLY A 226 17.25 0.16 7.70
CA GLY A 226 16.18 0.97 7.09
C GLY A 226 15.20 0.13 6.28
N ARG A 227 14.11 -0.33 6.91
CA ARG A 227 12.91 -0.93 6.26
C ARG A 227 13.20 -1.72 4.97
N GLY A 228 13.76 -2.92 5.07
CA GLY A 228 13.79 -3.81 3.92
C GLY A 228 14.71 -5.01 4.09
N ASN A 229 14.14 -6.15 4.49
CA ASN A 229 14.48 -7.49 3.94
C ASN A 229 13.86 -8.67 4.70
N ILE A 230 13.19 -8.46 5.83
CA ILE A 230 12.54 -9.55 6.58
C ILE A 230 11.03 -9.34 6.48
N SER A 231 10.32 -10.34 5.95
CA SER A 231 8.85 -10.34 5.94
C SER A 231 8.33 -10.41 7.37
N LEU A 232 7.13 -9.88 7.62
CA LEU A 232 6.52 -9.93 8.94
C LEU A 232 6.39 -11.38 9.46
N ALA A 233 6.01 -12.31 8.58
CA ALA A 233 5.98 -13.74 8.87
C ALA A 233 7.34 -14.29 9.32
N SER A 234 8.42 -13.97 8.58
CA SER A 234 9.76 -14.44 8.94
C SER A 234 10.29 -13.81 10.23
N LEU A 235 9.92 -12.56 10.50
CA LEU A 235 10.26 -11.89 11.76
C LEU A 235 9.55 -12.59 12.93
N TYR A 236 8.25 -12.85 12.80
CA TYR A 236 7.46 -13.58 13.77
C TYR A 236 8.03 -14.97 14.05
N ASP A 237 8.26 -15.78 13.02
CA ASP A 237 8.78 -17.15 13.17
C ASP A 237 10.12 -17.18 13.90
N ARG A 238 11.01 -16.21 13.61
CA ARG A 238 12.32 -16.10 14.28
C ARG A 238 12.17 -15.68 15.74
N LEU A 239 11.34 -14.67 16.03
CA LEU A 239 11.08 -14.21 17.39
C LEU A 239 10.49 -15.35 18.23
N GLU A 240 9.48 -16.04 17.71
CA GLU A 240 8.82 -17.14 18.40
C GLU A 240 9.77 -18.34 18.59
N SER A 241 10.58 -18.68 17.59
CA SER A 241 11.59 -19.75 17.69
C SER A 241 12.62 -19.48 18.80
N HIS A 242 13.18 -18.27 18.86
CA HIS A 242 14.14 -17.90 19.90
C HIS A 242 13.50 -17.88 21.29
N LEU A 243 12.27 -17.38 21.42
CA LEU A 243 11.53 -17.38 22.69
C LEU A 243 11.22 -18.79 23.19
N ARG A 244 10.81 -19.71 22.30
CA ARG A 244 10.57 -21.14 22.65
C ARG A 244 11.87 -21.86 23.03
N ALA A 245 13.00 -21.54 22.38
CA ALA A 245 14.30 -22.09 22.74
C ALA A 245 14.74 -21.62 24.14
N LEU A 246 14.54 -20.32 24.44
CA LEU A 246 14.79 -19.76 25.77
C LEU A 246 13.85 -20.34 26.84
N GLU A 247 12.60 -20.65 26.49
CA GLU A 247 11.66 -21.35 27.38
C GLU A 247 12.13 -22.78 27.68
N THR A 248 12.62 -23.49 26.67
CA THR A 248 13.16 -24.86 26.82
C THR A 248 14.40 -24.88 27.71
N LEU A 249 15.19 -23.81 27.71
CA LEU A 249 16.36 -23.62 28.58
C LEU A 249 16.00 -23.08 29.97
N GLY A 250 14.71 -22.91 30.28
CA GLY A 250 14.23 -22.47 31.60
C GLY A 250 14.37 -20.97 31.85
N VAL A 251 14.62 -20.16 30.82
CA VAL A 251 14.81 -18.71 30.94
C VAL A 251 13.50 -17.96 31.07
N THR A 252 12.34 -18.48 30.65
CA THR A 252 11.05 -17.75 30.66
C THR A 252 10.35 -17.67 32.03
N THR A 253 11.11 -17.37 33.08
CA THR A 253 10.57 -16.92 34.37
C THR A 253 10.02 -15.49 34.25
N ASP A 254 9.07 -15.11 35.11
CA ASP A 254 8.44 -13.76 35.09
C ASP A 254 9.47 -12.61 35.09
N LYS A 255 10.66 -12.83 35.70
CA LYS A 255 11.76 -11.85 35.75
C LYS A 255 12.48 -11.69 34.40
N CYS A 256 12.63 -12.76 33.64
CA CYS A 256 13.28 -12.69 32.32
C CYS A 256 12.34 -12.16 31.24
N ALA A 257 11.03 -12.42 31.37
CA ALA A 257 10.04 -11.84 30.46
C ALA A 257 10.05 -10.30 30.50
N ALA A 258 10.36 -9.70 31.66
CA ALA A 258 10.55 -8.25 31.81
C ALA A 258 11.75 -7.71 31.00
N MET A 259 12.80 -8.50 30.82
CA MET A 259 13.96 -8.14 30.00
C MET A 259 13.77 -8.47 28.51
N LEU A 260 13.01 -9.53 28.20
CA LEU A 260 12.75 -9.96 26.82
C LEU A 260 11.73 -9.07 26.11
N TYR A 261 10.73 -8.53 26.83
CA TYR A 261 9.71 -7.66 26.25
C TYR A 261 10.29 -6.45 25.51
N PRO A 262 11.17 -5.61 26.09
CA PRO A 262 11.74 -4.46 25.39
C PRO A 262 12.57 -4.84 24.16
N LEU A 263 13.19 -6.02 24.18
CA LEU A 263 13.98 -6.54 23.05
C LEU A 263 13.06 -6.93 21.89
N VAL A 264 11.97 -7.64 22.18
CA VAL A 264 10.98 -8.01 21.15
C VAL A 264 10.31 -6.75 20.61
N GLU A 265 9.86 -5.83 21.47
CA GLU A 265 9.25 -4.56 21.05
C GLU A 265 10.20 -3.75 20.15
N SER A 266 11.47 -3.60 20.54
CA SER A 266 12.46 -2.86 19.74
C SER A 266 12.85 -3.55 18.43
N SER A 267 12.49 -4.83 18.26
CA SER A 267 12.71 -5.60 17.02
C SER A 267 11.55 -5.47 16.03
N LEU A 268 10.53 -4.65 16.30
CA LEU A 268 9.40 -4.48 15.41
C LEU A 268 9.57 -3.23 14.52
N PRO A 269 9.10 -3.28 13.26
CA PRO A 269 9.00 -2.09 12.42
C PRO A 269 8.10 -1.02 13.05
N GLU A 270 8.42 0.25 12.79
CA GLU A 270 7.70 1.39 13.35
C GLU A 270 6.19 1.36 13.07
N ASP A 271 5.78 0.89 11.88
CA ASP A 271 4.36 0.80 11.52
C ASP A 271 3.61 -0.23 12.38
N LEU A 272 4.29 -1.35 12.70
CA LEU A 272 3.76 -2.39 13.57
C LEU A 272 3.76 -1.96 15.04
N LEU A 273 4.76 -1.18 15.47
CA LEU A 273 4.78 -0.56 16.80
C LEU A 273 3.61 0.41 16.99
N ARG A 274 3.34 1.26 15.98
CA ARG A 274 2.18 2.16 16.05
C ARG A 274 0.85 1.39 16.09
N ALA A 275 0.75 0.28 15.36
CA ALA A 275 -0.42 -0.59 15.41
C ALA A 275 -0.58 -1.26 16.79
N TRP A 276 0.52 -1.78 17.36
CA TRP A 276 0.55 -2.36 18.70
C TRP A 276 0.07 -1.37 19.77
N GLN A 277 0.60 -0.14 19.77
CA GLN A 277 0.23 0.90 20.75
C GLN A 277 -1.23 1.38 20.62
N ARG A 278 -1.85 1.20 19.44
CA ARG A 278 -3.27 1.53 19.21
C ARG A 278 -4.21 0.38 19.56
N SER A 279 -3.69 -0.85 19.61
CA SER A 279 -4.48 -2.03 19.96
C SER A 279 -4.91 -2.02 21.43
N ASP A 280 -6.09 -2.56 21.73
CA ASP A 280 -6.59 -2.60 23.11
C ASP A 280 -5.70 -3.48 24.01
N ALA A 281 -5.05 -4.50 23.44
CA ALA A 281 -4.04 -5.32 24.10
C ALA A 281 -2.78 -4.52 24.54
N GLY A 282 -2.46 -3.43 23.85
CA GLY A 282 -1.38 -2.51 24.20
C GLY A 282 -1.77 -1.43 25.23
N LYS A 283 -3.08 -1.14 25.39
CA LYS A 283 -3.60 -0.11 26.30
C LYS A 283 -3.85 -0.61 27.72
N HIS A 284 -4.23 -1.89 27.90
CA HIS A 284 -4.54 -2.46 29.22
C HIS A 284 -3.29 -2.91 29.98
N ASN A 285 -2.71 -1.99 30.77
CA ASN A 285 -1.72 -2.30 31.82
C ASN A 285 -2.36 -2.53 33.21
N SER A 286 -3.69 -2.45 33.37
CA SER A 286 -4.34 -2.22 34.67
C SER A 286 -5.32 -3.28 35.19
N ASP A 287 -5.59 -4.38 34.47
CA ASP A 287 -6.75 -5.23 34.83
C ASP A 287 -6.32 -6.63 35.30
N ALA A 288 -5.67 -6.68 36.45
CA ALA A 288 -5.58 -7.89 37.26
C ALA A 288 -5.77 -7.53 38.73
N GLU A 289 -6.68 -8.22 39.43
CA GLU A 289 -7.09 -7.99 40.83
C GLU A 289 -5.94 -8.05 41.87
N ASP A 290 -4.72 -8.41 41.47
CA ASP A 290 -3.51 -8.46 42.32
C ASP A 290 -2.44 -7.39 42.01
N GLY A 291 -2.76 -6.36 41.22
CA GLY A 291 -1.98 -5.11 41.20
C GLY A 291 -0.60 -5.13 40.53
N LYS A 292 -0.20 -6.20 39.81
CA LYS A 292 0.92 -6.17 38.85
C LYS A 292 0.64 -7.07 37.64
N PRO A 293 0.58 -6.55 36.39
CA PRO A 293 0.62 -7.42 35.23
C PRO A 293 1.95 -8.17 35.22
N ARG A 294 1.91 -9.51 35.19
CA ARG A 294 3.14 -10.31 35.07
C ARG A 294 3.78 -9.96 33.73
N SER A 295 5.07 -9.65 33.72
CA SER A 295 5.79 -9.28 32.50
C SER A 295 5.73 -10.37 31.43
N LYS A 296 5.48 -11.61 31.83
CA LYS A 296 5.19 -12.75 30.96
C LYS A 296 3.90 -12.55 30.15
N ASP A 297 2.80 -12.13 30.77
CA ASP A 297 1.52 -11.93 30.09
C ASP A 297 1.59 -10.82 29.04
N ARG A 298 2.34 -9.76 29.33
CA ARG A 298 2.55 -8.65 28.39
C ARG A 298 3.38 -9.07 27.17
N LEU A 299 4.41 -9.89 27.38
CA LEU A 299 5.19 -10.47 26.29
C LEU A 299 4.34 -11.42 25.44
N THR A 300 3.51 -12.26 26.06
CA THR A 300 2.59 -13.16 25.35
C THR A 300 1.62 -12.38 24.46
N ARG A 301 0.97 -11.34 24.99
CA ARG A 301 0.05 -10.49 24.21
C ARG A 301 0.71 -9.80 23.02
N LEU A 302 1.99 -9.41 23.16
CA LEU A 302 2.76 -8.82 22.06
C LEU A 302 3.01 -9.84 20.94
N ILE A 303 3.38 -11.08 21.28
CA ILE A 303 3.57 -12.15 20.30
C ILE A 303 2.25 -12.51 19.60
N GLU A 304 1.14 -12.66 20.35
CA GLU A 304 -0.20 -12.91 19.79
C GLU A 304 -0.68 -11.77 18.87
N PHE A 305 -0.28 -10.53 19.16
CA PHE A 305 -0.56 -9.41 18.26
C PHE A 305 0.21 -9.54 16.94
N ILE A 306 1.51 -9.85 16.99
CA ILE A 306 2.31 -10.04 15.78
C ILE A 306 1.75 -11.21 14.96
N GLU A 307 1.37 -12.31 15.61
CA GLU A 307 0.74 -13.46 14.96
C GLU A 307 -0.53 -13.05 14.19
N ARG A 308 -1.41 -12.26 14.83
CA ARG A 308 -2.62 -11.76 14.19
C ARG A 308 -2.33 -10.87 12.98
N GLU A 309 -1.28 -10.06 13.02
CA GLU A 309 -0.89 -9.22 11.88
C GLU A 309 -0.31 -10.05 10.72
N VAL A 310 0.48 -11.10 11.02
CA VAL A 310 0.92 -12.07 10.00
C VAL A 310 -0.28 -12.74 9.33
N GLN A 311 -1.28 -13.17 10.11
CA GLN A 311 -2.50 -13.77 9.58
C GLN A 311 -3.32 -12.77 8.74
N SER A 312 -3.34 -11.50 9.13
CA SER A 312 -4.01 -10.44 8.37
C SER A 312 -3.33 -10.20 7.01
N GLU A 313 -1.99 -10.14 6.95
CA GLU A 313 -1.26 -10.06 5.67
C GLU A 313 -1.56 -11.25 4.75
N LEU A 314 -1.60 -12.47 5.30
CA LEU A 314 -1.96 -13.67 4.55
C LEU A 314 -3.39 -13.60 3.99
N ARG A 315 -4.36 -13.14 4.79
CA ARG A 315 -5.75 -12.94 4.35
C ARG A 315 -5.87 -11.88 3.25
N ILE A 316 -5.13 -10.79 3.36
CA ILE A 316 -5.07 -9.74 2.33
C ILE A 316 -4.48 -10.31 1.04
N SER A 317 -3.37 -11.06 1.12
CA SER A 317 -2.75 -11.73 -0.03
C SER A 317 -3.72 -12.70 -0.70
N LEU A 318 -4.44 -13.52 0.08
CA LEU A 318 -5.45 -14.44 -0.44
C LEU A 318 -6.61 -13.71 -1.12
N ALA A 319 -7.07 -12.59 -0.54
CA ALA A 319 -8.13 -11.77 -1.13
C ALA A 319 -7.71 -11.12 -2.46
N LEU A 320 -6.42 -10.77 -2.61
CA LEU A 320 -5.87 -10.19 -3.83
C LEU A 320 -5.59 -11.24 -4.92
N GLN A 321 -5.14 -12.44 -4.55
CA GLN A 321 -4.78 -13.51 -5.48
C GLN A 321 -5.95 -14.42 -5.88
N GLY A 322 -7.00 -14.53 -5.07
CA GLY A 322 -8.15 -15.43 -5.28
C GLY A 322 -8.98 -15.18 -6.55
N PHE A 323 -8.70 -14.12 -7.30
CA PHE A 323 -9.41 -13.73 -8.53
C PHE A 323 -8.56 -13.79 -9.81
N ASN A 324 -7.35 -14.37 -9.81
CA ASN A 324 -6.48 -14.47 -10.99
C ASN A 324 -6.35 -13.15 -11.78
N LEU A 325 -5.85 -12.11 -11.11
CA LEU A 325 -5.44 -10.85 -11.77
C LEU A 325 -3.99 -10.86 -12.26
N ASP A 326 -3.37 -12.05 -12.39
CA ASP A 326 -2.08 -12.21 -13.07
C ASP A 326 -2.29 -12.73 -14.50
N THR A 327 -2.29 -11.80 -15.47
CA THR A 327 -2.03 -12.16 -16.87
C THR A 327 -0.52 -12.04 -17.14
N GLY A 328 0.18 -13.15 -16.94
CA GLY A 328 1.60 -13.27 -17.24
C GLY A 328 2.00 -14.70 -17.56
N HIS A 329 1.42 -15.27 -18.62
CA HIS A 329 1.89 -16.53 -19.19
C HIS A 329 3.33 -16.36 -19.69
N GLU A 330 4.29 -16.97 -18.98
CA GLU A 330 5.60 -17.31 -19.55
C GLU A 330 5.40 -18.32 -20.69
N SER A 331 5.95 -18.00 -21.86
CA SER A 331 6.34 -19.03 -22.83
C SER A 331 7.71 -18.70 -23.43
N ASP A 332 8.59 -19.67 -23.26
CA ASP A 332 9.86 -19.99 -23.92
C ASP A 332 10.36 -19.11 -25.08
N ILE A 333 11.45 -18.34 -24.87
CA ILE A 333 12.50 -18.13 -25.89
C ILE A 333 13.91 -18.05 -25.26
N LYS A 334 14.68 -19.12 -25.51
CA LYS A 334 16.14 -19.35 -25.59
C LYS A 334 17.15 -18.24 -25.19
N LYS A 335 17.96 -18.61 -24.17
CA LYS A 335 19.43 -18.43 -23.97
C LYS A 335 20.10 -17.14 -24.50
N SER A 336 20.43 -16.22 -23.57
CA SER A 336 21.75 -15.55 -23.52
C SER A 336 22.14 -15.17 -22.08
N LYS A 337 23.44 -14.94 -21.87
CA LYS A 337 24.27 -15.00 -20.64
C LYS A 337 23.94 -14.03 -19.49
N PRO A 338 24.47 -14.25 -18.27
CA PRO A 338 23.83 -13.87 -17.02
C PRO A 338 24.08 -12.41 -16.65
N TYR A 339 23.00 -11.67 -16.40
CA TYR A 339 23.06 -10.39 -15.70
C TYR A 339 22.43 -10.57 -14.32
N LYS A 340 23.20 -10.21 -13.28
CA LYS A 340 22.86 -10.38 -11.86
C LYS A 340 21.48 -9.80 -11.55
N PHE A 341 20.56 -10.65 -11.09
CA PHE A 341 19.24 -10.24 -10.62
C PHE A 341 19.37 -9.73 -9.19
N ASN A 342 19.45 -8.41 -9.04
CA ASN A 342 19.30 -7.75 -7.75
C ASN A 342 17.80 -7.65 -7.47
N ARG A 343 17.31 -8.32 -6.43
CA ARG A 343 15.92 -8.21 -5.97
C ARG A 343 15.69 -6.79 -5.43
N ASN A 344 15.23 -5.89 -6.28
CA ASN A 344 14.56 -4.65 -5.87
C ASN A 344 13.06 -4.85 -6.02
N ILE A 345 12.37 -4.78 -4.89
CA ILE A 345 10.91 -4.65 -4.79
C ILE A 345 10.50 -3.40 -5.59
N PRO A 346 9.48 -3.47 -6.46
CA PRO A 346 9.13 -2.35 -7.34
C PRO A 346 8.42 -1.26 -6.54
N SER A 347 9.20 -0.29 -6.06
CA SER A 347 8.69 1.02 -5.65
C SER A 347 8.39 1.85 -6.91
N ALA A 348 7.36 2.70 -6.87
CA ALA A 348 6.88 3.54 -7.98
C ALA A 348 7.98 4.42 -8.64
N MET A 349 9.12 4.58 -7.96
CA MET A 349 10.30 5.28 -8.44
C MET A 349 11.07 4.55 -9.57
N GLY A 350 10.94 3.22 -9.66
CA GLY A 350 11.62 2.41 -10.70
C GLY A 350 11.00 2.52 -12.10
N LEU A 351 9.72 2.86 -12.19
CA LEU A 351 9.02 3.03 -13.48
C LEU A 351 9.25 4.41 -14.10
N LEU A 352 9.60 5.41 -13.27
CA LEU A 352 9.94 6.78 -13.68
C LEU A 352 11.35 6.90 -14.29
N MET A 353 12.19 5.87 -14.11
CA MET A 353 13.59 5.85 -14.56
C MET A 353 13.83 4.86 -15.71
N THR A 354 12.88 4.70 -16.63
CA THR A 354 13.32 4.44 -18.00
C THR A 354 13.79 5.78 -18.55
N LYS A 355 15.09 5.93 -18.78
CA LYS A 355 15.63 7.06 -19.54
C LYS A 355 14.96 7.05 -20.92
N GLY A 356 13.81 7.70 -21.04
CA GLY A 356 13.22 8.10 -22.30
C GLY A 356 14.26 8.97 -23.00
N LYS A 357 14.67 8.57 -24.21
CA LYS A 357 15.61 9.36 -25.01
C LYS A 357 15.03 10.77 -25.13
N ASP A 358 15.80 11.77 -24.71
CA ASP A 358 15.54 13.20 -24.87
C ASP A 358 14.78 13.48 -26.19
N HIS A 359 13.52 13.90 -26.10
CA HIS A 359 12.74 14.30 -27.27
C HIS A 359 13.03 15.76 -27.60
N THR A 360 13.99 16.00 -28.49
CA THR A 360 14.26 17.31 -29.09
C THR A 360 13.36 17.54 -30.31
N CYS A 361 12.78 18.74 -30.41
CA CYS A 361 11.94 19.16 -31.55
C CYS A 361 12.76 19.21 -32.85
N ILE A 362 12.29 18.53 -33.92
CA ILE A 362 13.04 18.41 -35.18
C ILE A 362 13.16 19.72 -36.00
N PHE A 363 12.46 20.77 -35.61
CA PHE A 363 12.41 22.04 -36.34
C PHE A 363 13.18 23.19 -35.66
N CYS A 364 13.34 23.12 -34.35
CA CYS A 364 14.00 24.17 -33.56
C CYS A 364 14.95 23.65 -32.48
N ASP A 365 15.11 22.32 -32.38
CA ASP A 365 16.03 21.62 -31.48
C ASP A 365 15.80 21.87 -29.98
N ALA A 366 14.67 22.50 -29.63
CA ALA A 366 14.24 22.74 -28.25
C ALA A 366 13.54 21.52 -27.63
N LYS A 367 13.57 21.40 -26.30
CA LYS A 367 13.01 20.27 -25.52
C LYS A 367 11.66 20.58 -24.84
N ASP A 368 11.14 21.79 -25.03
CA ASP A 368 9.97 22.35 -24.36
C ASP A 368 8.64 22.02 -25.07
N HIS A 369 8.68 21.47 -26.29
CA HIS A 369 7.48 21.11 -27.05
C HIS A 369 7.72 19.96 -28.04
N GLU A 370 6.63 19.27 -28.40
CA GLU A 370 6.65 18.27 -29.47
C GLU A 370 6.73 18.93 -30.85
N SER A 371 7.40 18.26 -31.81
CA SER A 371 7.56 18.73 -33.19
C SER A 371 6.25 19.12 -33.88
N GLU A 372 5.12 18.47 -33.53
CA GLU A 372 3.80 18.77 -34.10
C GLU A 372 3.27 20.17 -33.70
N GLY A 373 3.67 20.67 -32.53
CA GLY A 373 3.28 21.96 -31.97
C GLY A 373 4.23 23.12 -32.27
N CYS A 374 5.31 22.88 -33.01
CA CYS A 374 6.39 23.85 -33.16
C CYS A 374 5.96 25.16 -33.85
N ASN A 375 6.07 26.28 -33.12
CA ASN A 375 5.73 27.61 -33.64
C ASN A 375 6.69 28.09 -34.74
N LYS A 376 7.96 27.68 -34.70
CA LYS A 376 8.90 27.94 -35.81
C LYS A 376 8.44 27.22 -37.08
N ALA A 377 8.03 25.95 -36.97
CA ALA A 377 7.57 25.16 -38.10
C ALA A 377 6.24 25.65 -38.70
N LYS A 378 5.38 26.31 -37.92
CA LYS A 378 4.16 26.97 -38.44
C LYS A 378 4.48 28.09 -39.44
N ARG A 379 5.65 28.73 -39.31
CA ARG A 379 6.12 29.84 -40.15
C ARG A 379 7.08 29.41 -41.27
N MET A 380 7.39 28.12 -41.39
CA MET A 380 8.26 27.59 -42.44
C MET A 380 7.46 27.20 -43.69
N SER A 381 8.08 27.31 -44.87
CA SER A 381 7.49 26.77 -46.10
C SER A 381 7.37 25.25 -46.04
N LEU A 382 6.39 24.67 -46.74
CA LEU A 382 6.20 23.22 -46.79
C LEU A 382 7.48 22.48 -47.23
N SER A 383 8.19 23.04 -48.22
CA SER A 383 9.49 22.52 -48.68
C SER A 383 10.54 22.53 -47.55
N GLY A 384 10.62 23.63 -46.80
CA GLY A 384 11.51 23.74 -45.64
C GLY A 384 11.17 22.74 -44.52
N LYS A 385 9.89 22.49 -44.27
CA LYS A 385 9.45 21.46 -43.30
C LYS A 385 9.83 20.06 -43.76
N GLN A 386 9.64 19.74 -45.04
CA GLN A 386 10.01 18.44 -45.62
C GLN A 386 11.52 18.18 -45.50
N GLU A 387 12.35 19.20 -45.73
CA GLU A 387 13.81 19.07 -45.60
C GLU A 387 14.26 18.83 -44.15
N CYS A 388 13.61 19.47 -43.18
CA CYS A 388 13.87 19.20 -41.75
C CYS A 388 13.51 17.75 -41.36
N VAL A 389 12.39 17.24 -41.85
CA VAL A 389 11.98 15.84 -41.60
C VAL A 389 12.94 14.84 -42.25
N LYS A 390 13.43 15.12 -43.48
CA LYS A 390 14.46 14.31 -44.15
C LYS A 390 15.76 14.30 -43.37
N ARG A 391 16.26 15.47 -42.99
CA ARG A 391 17.51 15.65 -42.24
C ARG A 391 17.45 14.95 -40.87
N ALA A 392 16.33 15.05 -40.17
CA ALA A 392 16.12 14.39 -38.87
C ALA A 392 15.78 12.88 -38.97
N ARG A 393 15.64 12.32 -40.18
CA ARG A 393 15.15 10.94 -40.44
C ARG A 393 13.86 10.63 -39.67
N ALA A 394 12.98 11.61 -39.56
CA ALA A 394 11.73 11.51 -38.84
C ALA A 394 10.59 10.99 -39.75
N CYS A 395 9.55 10.43 -39.14
CA CYS A 395 8.41 9.91 -39.87
C CYS A 395 7.56 11.06 -40.45
N PHE A 396 7.34 11.08 -41.77
CA PHE A 396 6.47 12.08 -42.43
C PHE A 396 4.99 12.05 -41.96
N LYS A 397 4.59 11.02 -41.22
CA LYS A 397 3.22 10.86 -40.70
C LYS A 397 3.01 11.44 -39.31
N CYS A 398 3.97 11.25 -38.39
CA CYS A 398 3.87 11.62 -36.97
C CYS A 398 5.08 12.39 -36.43
N LEU A 399 6.03 12.75 -37.28
CA LEU A 399 7.24 13.54 -36.96
C LEU A 399 8.17 12.94 -35.88
N LYS A 400 7.95 11.67 -35.47
CA LYS A 400 8.80 10.94 -34.53
C LYS A 400 9.98 10.24 -35.24
N ILE A 401 11.11 10.16 -34.54
CA ILE A 401 12.33 9.49 -35.00
C ILE A 401 12.28 8.01 -34.64
N GLY A 402 12.82 7.13 -35.49
CA GLY A 402 12.97 5.69 -35.23
C GLY A 402 12.08 4.77 -36.07
N HIS A 403 11.17 5.32 -36.89
CA HIS A 403 10.39 4.55 -37.86
C HIS A 403 10.00 5.39 -39.09
N GLY A 404 9.68 4.74 -40.20
CA GLY A 404 9.32 5.41 -41.47
C GLY A 404 7.80 5.49 -41.70
N PHE A 405 7.39 6.24 -42.72
CA PHE A 405 5.96 6.43 -43.07
C PHE A 405 5.20 5.11 -43.24
N LYS A 406 5.81 4.12 -43.91
CA LYS A 406 5.20 2.81 -44.20
C LYS A 406 5.04 1.93 -42.96
N THR A 407 5.92 2.05 -41.97
CA THR A 407 5.92 1.24 -40.74
C THR A 407 5.27 1.94 -39.55
N CYS A 408 4.70 3.12 -39.77
CA CYS A 408 4.09 3.95 -38.74
C CYS A 408 2.71 3.43 -38.31
N ARG A 409 2.64 2.93 -37.07
CA ARG A 409 1.42 2.43 -36.44
C ARG A 409 0.49 3.54 -35.91
N VAL A 410 0.97 4.78 -35.81
CA VAL A 410 0.19 5.93 -35.31
C VAL A 410 -0.93 6.26 -36.28
N ARG A 411 -2.18 6.36 -35.81
CA ARG A 411 -3.33 6.77 -36.63
C ARG A 411 -3.47 8.29 -36.59
N VAL A 412 -3.02 8.97 -37.65
CA VAL A 412 -3.14 10.43 -37.83
C VAL A 412 -3.92 10.72 -39.11
N LYS A 413 -4.88 11.64 -39.05
CA LYS A 413 -5.67 12.15 -40.18
C LYS A 413 -5.62 13.68 -40.15
N CYS A 414 -5.17 14.30 -41.24
CA CYS A 414 -5.14 15.75 -41.36
C CYS A 414 -6.56 16.30 -41.36
N SER A 415 -6.83 17.32 -40.54
CA SER A 415 -8.16 17.94 -40.46
C SER A 415 -8.48 18.85 -41.64
N ARG A 416 -7.52 19.08 -42.55
CA ARG A 416 -7.69 19.95 -43.73
C ARG A 416 -7.90 19.19 -45.03
N CYS A 417 -7.11 18.14 -45.26
CA CYS A 417 -7.14 17.38 -46.53
C CYS A 417 -7.46 15.89 -46.35
N GLU A 418 -7.74 15.46 -45.11
CA GLU A 418 -8.08 14.08 -44.76
C GLU A 418 -7.02 13.01 -45.03
N ARG A 419 -5.83 13.39 -45.51
CA ARG A 419 -4.69 12.49 -45.74
C ARG A 419 -3.94 12.17 -44.45
N ARG A 420 -3.09 11.13 -44.50
CA ARG A 420 -2.37 10.57 -43.35
C ARG A 420 -1.09 11.34 -42.99
N HIS A 421 -1.24 12.56 -42.47
CA HIS A 421 -0.14 13.36 -41.92
C HIS A 421 -0.64 14.35 -40.87
N VAL A 422 0.28 14.92 -40.07
CA VAL A 422 -0.02 16.01 -39.14
C VAL A 422 -0.42 17.29 -39.87
N ASN A 423 -1.28 18.11 -39.25
CA ASN A 423 -1.78 19.36 -39.85
C ASN A 423 -0.65 20.32 -40.27
N LEU A 424 0.46 20.31 -39.52
CA LEU A 424 1.65 21.12 -39.78
C LEU A 424 2.30 20.85 -41.16
N MET A 425 2.11 19.63 -41.69
CA MET A 425 2.66 19.16 -42.98
C MET A 425 1.63 19.20 -44.12
N CYS A 426 0.50 19.89 -43.94
CA CYS A 426 -0.55 19.98 -44.96
C CYS A 426 -0.16 20.93 -46.10
N PRO A 427 -0.27 20.51 -47.38
CA PRO A 427 -0.03 21.39 -48.53
C PRO A 427 -1.10 22.47 -48.73
N ASP A 428 -2.30 22.25 -48.19
CA ASP A 428 -3.41 23.20 -48.31
C ASP A 428 -3.24 24.35 -47.29
N GLU A 429 -2.51 25.39 -47.71
CA GLU A 429 -2.50 26.71 -47.08
C GLU A 429 -3.48 27.62 -47.84
N LYS A 430 -4.64 27.94 -47.24
CA LYS A 430 -5.38 29.16 -47.61
C LYS A 430 -4.95 30.28 -46.64
N PRO A 431 -4.51 31.46 -47.12
CA PRO A 431 -4.13 32.57 -46.26
C PRO A 431 -5.35 33.09 -45.51
N ARG A 432 -5.21 33.37 -44.22
CA ARG A 432 -6.21 34.13 -43.46
C ARG A 432 -5.73 35.58 -43.44
N GLU A 433 -6.52 36.47 -44.03
CA GLU A 433 -6.26 37.90 -44.12
C GLU A 433 -6.02 38.51 -42.73
N GLN A 434 -4.98 39.34 -42.65
CA GLN A 434 -4.68 40.23 -41.55
C GLN A 434 -5.80 41.27 -41.42
N ARG A 435 -6.34 41.43 -40.21
CA ARG A 435 -6.82 42.74 -39.78
C ARG A 435 -5.79 43.30 -38.82
N ASP A 436 -5.11 44.33 -39.30
CA ASP A 436 -4.29 45.22 -38.51
C ASP A 436 -5.18 45.99 -37.52
N GLU A 437 -4.83 45.95 -36.24
CA GLU A 437 -5.03 47.11 -35.37
C GLU A 437 -3.76 47.37 -34.58
N ILE A 438 -3.32 48.61 -34.71
CA ILE A 438 -2.07 49.21 -34.27
C ILE A 438 -2.15 49.48 -32.76
N ALA A 439 -1.02 49.24 -32.09
CA ALA A 439 -0.81 49.47 -30.66
C ALA A 439 -1.01 50.94 -30.25
N SER A 440 -1.64 51.15 -29.10
CA SER A 440 -1.19 52.14 -28.11
C SER A 440 -1.67 51.73 -26.71
N ALA A 441 -0.88 52.16 -25.72
CA ALA A 441 -0.72 51.54 -24.41
C ALA A 441 -1.80 51.88 -23.37
N ASP A 442 -1.63 51.24 -22.22
CA ASP A 442 -2.22 51.52 -20.90
C ASP A 442 -3.62 50.99 -20.62
N THR A 443 -3.71 49.76 -20.08
CA THR A 443 -4.23 49.57 -18.72
C THR A 443 -3.84 48.20 -18.16
N SER A 444 -3.34 48.23 -16.93
CA SER A 444 -3.14 47.09 -16.04
C SER A 444 -4.45 46.30 -15.85
N ALA A 445 -4.51 45.10 -16.40
CA ALA A 445 -5.45 44.06 -15.97
C ALA A 445 -4.63 42.84 -15.51
N PRO A 446 -4.94 42.23 -14.35
CA PRO A 446 -4.16 41.13 -13.83
C PRO A 446 -4.35 39.93 -14.77
N VAL A 447 -3.22 39.36 -15.19
CA VAL A 447 -3.15 38.07 -15.86
C VAL A 447 -3.89 37.07 -14.99
N ARG A 448 -5.09 36.64 -15.41
CA ARG A 448 -5.75 35.47 -14.85
C ARG A 448 -4.80 34.30 -15.07
N LYS A 449 -4.09 33.89 -14.01
CA LYS A 449 -3.40 32.60 -13.96
C LYS A 449 -4.46 31.56 -14.29
N GLU A 450 -4.38 30.96 -15.47
CA GLU A 450 -5.09 29.72 -15.78
C GLU A 450 -4.61 28.69 -14.74
N LEU A 451 -5.41 28.51 -13.70
CA LEU A 451 -5.30 27.39 -12.79
C LEU A 451 -5.54 26.15 -13.63
N ASN A 452 -4.45 25.46 -13.96
CA ASN A 452 -4.43 24.21 -14.69
C ASN A 452 -5.50 23.27 -14.09
N CYS A 453 -6.59 23.09 -14.83
CA CYS A 453 -7.64 22.15 -14.52
C CYS A 453 -7.06 20.75 -14.65
N ILE A 454 -6.98 20.02 -13.54
CA ILE A 454 -6.87 18.56 -13.59
C ILE A 454 -8.08 17.97 -12.90
N ALA A 455 -9.17 17.93 -13.67
CA ALA A 455 -10.28 17.04 -13.37
C ALA A 455 -9.74 15.61 -13.23
N SER A 456 -10.36 14.81 -12.36
CA SER A 456 -10.01 13.41 -12.15
C SER A 456 -10.12 12.59 -13.44
N ILE A 457 -9.07 12.60 -14.27
CA ILE A 457 -8.93 11.69 -15.41
C ILE A 457 -8.24 10.44 -14.88
N SER A 458 -8.94 9.67 -14.04
CA SER A 458 -8.61 8.25 -13.92
C SER A 458 -8.78 7.65 -15.31
N ASN A 459 -7.71 7.06 -15.84
CA ASN A 459 -7.55 6.66 -17.24
C ASN A 459 -8.66 5.70 -17.75
N ASN A 460 -9.53 5.18 -16.86
CA ASN A 460 -10.67 4.32 -17.19
C ASN A 460 -11.98 4.65 -16.45
N LYS A 461 -12.01 5.61 -15.52
CA LYS A 461 -13.19 5.89 -14.67
C LYS A 461 -13.41 7.39 -14.49
N MET A 462 -14.66 7.84 -14.57
CA MET A 462 -15.09 9.19 -14.19
C MET A 462 -15.74 9.10 -12.81
N VAL A 463 -15.36 9.98 -11.89
CA VAL A 463 -15.86 10.00 -10.51
C VAL A 463 -16.67 11.27 -10.29
N PHE A 464 -17.88 11.11 -9.73
CA PHE A 464 -18.75 12.21 -9.34
C PHE A 464 -18.71 12.40 -7.83
N LEU A 465 -18.71 13.68 -7.42
CA LEU A 465 -18.80 14.13 -6.05
C LEU A 465 -20.18 14.73 -5.79
N GLN A 466 -20.59 14.77 -4.53
CA GLN A 466 -21.90 15.29 -4.14
C GLN A 466 -21.95 16.80 -4.30
N THR A 467 -22.36 17.25 -5.49
CA THR A 467 -22.57 18.66 -5.82
C THR A 467 -24.03 18.98 -6.05
N LEU A 468 -24.44 20.19 -5.69
CA LEU A 468 -25.78 20.73 -5.95
C LEU A 468 -25.72 22.26 -6.10
N LYS A 469 -26.75 22.85 -6.71
CA LYS A 469 -27.00 24.29 -6.71
C LYS A 469 -28.03 24.66 -5.65
N VAL A 470 -27.79 25.76 -4.95
CA VAL A 470 -28.65 26.31 -3.88
C VAL A 470 -28.80 27.82 -4.04
N LYS A 471 -29.83 28.40 -3.42
CA LYS A 471 -29.92 29.85 -3.24
C LYS A 471 -29.19 30.24 -1.96
N ILE A 472 -28.35 31.26 -2.03
CA ILE A 472 -27.76 31.92 -0.87
C ILE A 472 -28.28 33.35 -0.85
N TYR A 473 -28.65 33.84 0.33
CA TYR A 473 -29.24 35.16 0.46
C TYR A 473 -28.77 35.92 1.69
N SER A 474 -28.66 37.23 1.52
CA SER A 474 -28.58 38.22 2.58
C SER A 474 -29.95 38.89 2.75
N ASP A 475 -30.04 39.97 3.54
CA ASP A 475 -31.32 40.65 3.74
C ASP A 475 -31.82 41.32 2.44
N ASN A 476 -30.92 41.72 1.54
CA ASN A 476 -31.24 42.52 0.35
C ASN A 476 -30.72 41.94 -0.98
N ARG A 477 -30.03 40.81 -0.96
CA ARG A 477 -29.40 40.20 -2.16
C ARG A 477 -29.52 38.69 -2.11
N GLU A 478 -29.75 38.07 -3.25
CA GLU A 478 -29.73 36.63 -3.43
C GLU A 478 -28.87 36.24 -4.64
N LEU A 479 -28.30 35.04 -4.59
CA LEU A 479 -27.59 34.44 -5.73
C LEU A 479 -27.72 32.92 -5.68
N ILE A 480 -27.54 32.29 -6.85
CA ILE A 480 -27.40 30.84 -6.95
C ILE A 480 -25.93 30.50 -6.84
N ALA A 481 -25.60 29.54 -5.98
CA ALA A 481 -24.24 29.09 -5.77
C ALA A 481 -24.14 27.57 -5.89
N ARG A 482 -22.98 27.12 -6.34
CA ARG A 482 -22.64 25.71 -6.42
C ARG A 482 -21.97 25.25 -5.13
N VAL A 483 -22.48 24.15 -4.59
CA VAL A 483 -22.10 23.58 -3.31
C VAL A 483 -21.45 22.22 -3.53
N LEU A 484 -20.39 21.95 -2.77
CA LEU A 484 -19.80 20.62 -2.62
C LEU A 484 -20.06 20.13 -1.19
N ILE A 485 -20.58 18.92 -1.04
CA ILE A 485 -20.64 18.24 0.25
C ILE A 485 -19.40 17.38 0.40
N ASP A 486 -18.60 17.66 1.43
CA ASP A 486 -17.37 16.93 1.75
C ASP A 486 -17.35 16.55 3.23
N SER A 487 -17.77 15.31 3.52
CA SER A 487 -17.74 14.75 4.87
C SER A 487 -16.32 14.47 5.39
N GLY A 488 -15.29 14.55 4.53
CA GLY A 488 -13.88 14.51 4.93
C GLY A 488 -13.39 15.83 5.52
N SER A 489 -14.07 16.94 5.23
CA SER A 489 -13.78 18.24 5.85
C SER A 489 -14.50 18.38 7.18
N GLN A 490 -13.78 18.70 8.25
CA GLN A 490 -14.38 18.94 9.57
C GLN A 490 -15.17 20.25 9.67
N ARG A 491 -14.93 21.19 8.75
CA ARG A 491 -15.50 22.54 8.75
C ARG A 491 -16.12 22.88 7.39
N SER A 492 -17.12 23.75 7.42
CA SER A 492 -17.73 24.32 6.22
C SER A 492 -17.03 25.64 5.80
N TYR A 493 -16.96 25.90 4.49
CA TYR A 493 -16.29 27.07 3.92
C TYR A 493 -17.16 27.77 2.88
N VAL A 494 -16.96 29.08 2.72
CA VAL A 494 -17.60 29.93 1.71
C VAL A 494 -16.56 30.80 1.02
N THR A 495 -16.70 31.01 -0.28
CA THR A 495 -15.73 31.84 -1.00
C THR A 495 -15.85 33.33 -0.64
N LYS A 496 -14.71 34.03 -0.57
CA LYS A 496 -14.68 35.48 -0.34
C LYS A 496 -15.51 36.27 -1.37
N ASP A 497 -15.53 35.81 -2.62
CA ASP A 497 -16.37 36.39 -3.69
C ASP A 497 -17.88 36.40 -3.34
N ILE A 498 -18.39 35.32 -2.74
CA ILE A 498 -19.79 35.23 -2.33
C ILE A 498 -20.08 36.15 -1.14
N ILE A 499 -19.15 36.20 -0.20
CA ILE A 499 -19.22 37.10 0.97
C ILE A 499 -19.34 38.55 0.51
N GLU A 500 -18.48 38.98 -0.41
CA GLU A 500 -18.48 40.35 -0.95
C GLU A 500 -19.75 40.66 -1.76
N LYS A 501 -20.17 39.74 -2.64
CA LYS A 501 -21.39 39.92 -3.46
C LYS A 501 -22.65 40.04 -2.61
N LEU A 502 -22.77 39.25 -1.55
CA LEU A 502 -23.93 39.28 -0.65
C LEU A 502 -23.78 40.28 0.50
N GLY A 503 -22.59 40.86 0.71
CA GLY A 503 -22.33 41.81 1.79
C GLY A 503 -22.46 41.18 3.18
N TYR A 504 -22.07 39.91 3.34
CA TYR A 504 -22.11 39.24 4.63
C TYR A 504 -21.16 39.92 5.63
N GLN A 505 -21.64 40.10 6.87
CA GLN A 505 -20.82 40.58 7.97
C GLN A 505 -20.19 39.41 8.71
N SER A 506 -18.91 39.56 9.06
CA SER A 506 -18.19 38.55 9.83
C SER A 506 -18.76 38.47 11.26
N VAL A 507 -18.97 37.25 11.75
CA VAL A 507 -19.47 36.96 13.10
C VAL A 507 -18.36 36.57 14.08
N GLY A 508 -17.14 36.38 13.58
CA GLY A 508 -15.99 35.91 14.35
C GLY A 508 -14.76 35.72 13.48
N GLU A 509 -13.63 35.41 14.11
CA GLU A 509 -12.40 35.04 13.43
C GLU A 509 -11.76 33.84 14.15
N GLN A 510 -11.27 32.88 13.38
CA GLN A 510 -10.60 31.70 13.88
C GLN A 510 -9.26 31.51 13.16
N ARG A 511 -8.21 31.18 13.93
CA ARG A 511 -6.91 30.77 13.39
C ARG A 511 -6.84 29.26 13.30
N LEU A 512 -6.58 28.74 12.10
CA LEU A 512 -6.53 27.31 11.84
C LEU A 512 -5.47 26.98 10.79
N SER A 513 -4.99 25.74 10.86
CA SER A 513 -4.14 25.13 9.84
C SER A 513 -4.88 23.92 9.26
N HIS A 514 -4.78 23.71 7.96
CA HIS A 514 -5.34 22.55 7.28
C HIS A 514 -4.37 21.38 7.33
N MET A 515 -4.88 20.20 7.68
CA MET A 515 -4.15 18.95 7.57
C MET A 515 -4.30 18.40 6.15
N LEU A 516 -3.18 18.05 5.54
CA LEU A 516 -3.05 17.62 4.15
C LEU A 516 -2.68 16.13 4.09
N PHE A 517 -2.88 15.51 2.93
CA PHE A 517 -2.48 14.14 2.70
C PHE A 517 -0.99 13.92 2.99
N GLY A 518 -0.66 12.77 3.59
CA GLY A 518 0.71 12.47 4.01
C GLY A 518 1.14 13.16 5.31
N GLY A 519 0.22 13.78 6.05
CA GLY A 519 0.52 14.46 7.31
C GLY A 519 1.13 15.85 7.15
N GLY A 520 1.12 16.40 5.92
CA GLY A 520 1.47 17.80 5.70
C GLY A 520 0.50 18.72 6.42
N GLN A 521 0.98 19.88 6.88
CA GLN A 521 0.17 20.88 7.55
C GLN A 521 0.37 22.22 6.84
N SER A 522 -0.72 22.95 6.57
CA SER A 522 -0.60 24.33 6.08
C SER A 522 -0.09 25.24 7.19
N GLU A 523 0.34 26.45 6.83
CA GLU A 523 0.54 27.50 7.82
C GLU A 523 -0.77 27.80 8.55
N VAL A 524 -0.65 28.33 9.77
CA VAL A 524 -1.81 28.78 10.55
C VAL A 524 -2.29 30.10 9.98
N VAL A 525 -3.44 30.08 9.32
CA VAL A 525 -4.07 31.25 8.69
C VAL A 525 -5.28 31.67 9.52
N ALA A 526 -5.53 32.98 9.58
CA ALA A 526 -6.73 33.54 10.17
C ALA A 526 -7.86 33.53 9.13
N HIS A 527 -8.98 32.92 9.50
CA HIS A 527 -10.19 32.84 8.69
C HIS A 527 -11.33 33.55 9.41
N LYS A 528 -12.05 34.38 8.67
CA LYS A 528 -13.25 35.04 9.20
C LYS A 528 -14.44 34.09 9.08
N GLU A 529 -15.25 34.08 10.12
CA GLU A 529 -16.48 33.30 10.21
C GLU A 529 -17.66 34.14 9.72
N TYR A 530 -18.55 33.51 8.95
CA TYR A 530 -19.76 34.12 8.42
C TYR A 530 -20.95 33.19 8.64
N ARG A 531 -22.09 33.76 9.07
CA ARG A 531 -23.35 33.02 9.15
C ARG A 531 -24.01 32.98 7.77
N VAL A 532 -23.74 31.92 7.02
CA VAL A 532 -24.30 31.69 5.69
C VAL A 532 -25.75 31.23 5.84
N ARG A 533 -26.66 31.89 5.11
CA ARG A 533 -28.06 31.50 4.95
C ARG A 533 -28.26 30.90 3.57
N MET A 534 -28.85 29.71 3.55
CA MET A 534 -28.97 28.88 2.36
C MET A 534 -30.38 28.32 2.25
N GLN A 535 -30.88 28.20 1.03
CA GLN A 535 -32.20 27.68 0.73
C GLN A 535 -32.14 26.79 -0.51
N SER A 536 -33.00 25.77 -0.56
CA SER A 536 -33.22 24.96 -1.76
C SER A 536 -33.69 25.84 -2.94
N LEU A 537 -33.48 25.38 -4.17
CA LEU A 537 -33.95 26.15 -5.34
C LEU A 537 -35.48 26.25 -5.39
N GLU A 538 -36.17 25.20 -4.96
CA GLU A 538 -37.64 25.14 -4.84
C GLU A 538 -38.18 25.93 -3.63
N SER A 539 -37.28 26.40 -2.75
CA SER A 539 -37.62 27.25 -1.59
C SER A 539 -38.45 26.55 -0.50
N ASP A 540 -38.49 25.22 -0.52
CA ASP A 540 -39.16 24.34 0.43
C ASP A 540 -38.37 24.07 1.72
N PHE A 541 -37.06 24.29 1.71
CA PHE A 541 -36.20 24.16 2.89
C PHE A 541 -35.15 25.25 2.95
N ALA A 542 -34.92 25.80 4.14
CA ALA A 542 -33.87 26.78 4.41
C ALA A 542 -33.12 26.43 5.69
N CYS A 543 -31.82 26.72 5.69
CA CYS A 543 -30.98 26.56 6.86
C CYS A 543 -29.91 27.66 6.93
N ASN A 544 -29.28 27.79 8.09
CA ASN A 544 -28.10 28.62 8.24
C ASN A 544 -27.04 27.90 9.08
N PHE A 545 -25.79 28.25 8.83
CA PHE A 545 -24.63 27.67 9.50
C PHE A 545 -23.46 28.66 9.45
N VAL A 546 -22.46 28.43 10.29
CA VAL A 546 -21.23 29.23 10.27
C VAL A 546 -20.25 28.57 9.31
N ALA A 547 -19.72 29.35 8.37
CA ALA A 547 -18.69 28.94 7.44
C ALA A 547 -17.49 29.87 7.50
N LEU A 548 -16.30 29.33 7.28
CA LEU A 548 -15.05 30.08 7.22
C LEU A 548 -14.82 30.62 5.81
N ASP A 549 -14.24 31.81 5.68
CA ASP A 549 -13.89 32.33 4.36
C ASP A 549 -12.74 31.58 3.70
N GLN A 550 -12.78 31.48 2.38
CA GLN A 550 -11.68 30.94 1.60
C GLN A 550 -11.60 31.61 0.22
N GLU A 551 -10.41 31.74 -0.35
CA GLU A 551 -10.26 32.30 -1.70
C GLU A 551 -10.72 31.32 -2.77
N VAL A 552 -10.22 30.09 -2.70
CA VAL A 552 -10.56 29.00 -3.60
C VAL A 552 -10.78 27.74 -2.77
N ILE A 553 -11.96 27.13 -2.92
CA ILE A 553 -12.32 25.90 -2.20
C ILE A 553 -11.64 24.69 -2.84
N CYS A 554 -11.82 24.51 -4.15
CA CYS A 554 -11.23 23.40 -4.90
C CYS A 554 -11.06 23.76 -6.37
N GLY A 555 -10.34 22.90 -7.11
CA GLY A 555 -10.29 22.96 -8.56
C GLY A 555 -11.65 22.65 -9.22
N ARG A 556 -11.68 22.68 -10.56
CA ARG A 556 -12.88 22.43 -11.35
C ARG A 556 -13.45 21.03 -11.11
N ILE A 557 -14.75 20.95 -10.81
CA ILE A 557 -15.53 19.71 -10.72
C ILE A 557 -16.54 19.72 -11.87
N GLU A 558 -16.51 18.73 -12.76
CA GLU A 558 -17.46 18.68 -13.88
C GLU A 558 -18.87 18.33 -13.38
N PRO A 559 -19.92 19.08 -13.78
CA PRO A 559 -21.30 18.67 -13.60
C PRO A 559 -21.65 17.37 -14.35
N ILE A 560 -22.79 16.79 -14.03
CA ILE A 560 -23.30 15.62 -14.74
C ILE A 560 -23.92 16.02 -16.10
N GLU A 561 -23.47 15.35 -17.17
CA GLU A 561 -23.91 15.61 -18.55
C GLU A 561 -24.68 14.44 -19.19
N ASN A 562 -24.54 13.23 -18.66
CA ASN A 562 -24.99 12.04 -19.37
C ASN A 562 -26.52 11.93 -19.36
N LYS A 563 -27.13 12.15 -20.53
CA LYS A 563 -28.58 12.07 -20.75
C LYS A 563 -29.20 10.73 -20.32
N LYS A 564 -28.47 9.61 -20.40
CA LYS A 564 -28.99 8.29 -19.97
C LYS A 564 -29.21 8.25 -18.45
N TRP A 565 -28.25 8.78 -17.68
CA TRP A 565 -28.36 8.82 -16.22
C TRP A 565 -29.42 9.83 -15.78
N LEU A 566 -29.51 10.97 -16.46
CA LEU A 566 -30.58 11.94 -16.21
C LEU A 566 -31.98 11.37 -16.49
N HIS A 567 -32.14 10.54 -17.54
CA HIS A 567 -33.40 9.86 -17.81
C HIS A 567 -33.76 8.85 -16.71
N GLU A 568 -32.80 8.01 -16.30
CA GLU A 568 -33.00 7.04 -15.22
C GLU A 568 -33.35 7.73 -13.88
N LEU A 569 -32.71 8.86 -13.57
CA LEU A 569 -33.07 9.68 -12.40
C LEU A 569 -34.51 10.19 -12.48
N ASN A 570 -34.95 10.63 -13.65
CA ASN A 570 -36.33 11.06 -13.85
C ASN A 570 -37.35 9.92 -13.66
N GLU A 571 -37.00 8.67 -14.00
CA GLU A 571 -37.84 7.50 -13.70
C GLU A 571 -38.05 7.30 -12.19
N PHE A 572 -37.09 7.73 -11.37
CA PHE A 572 -37.20 7.77 -9.91
C PHE A 572 -37.82 9.07 -9.37
N ASN A 573 -38.32 9.96 -10.22
CA ASN A 573 -38.74 11.33 -9.88
C ASN A 573 -37.63 12.17 -9.22
N ILE A 574 -36.37 11.90 -9.56
CA ILE A 574 -35.20 12.62 -9.04
C ILE A 574 -34.74 13.64 -10.08
N ARG A 575 -34.63 14.91 -9.66
CA ARG A 575 -34.05 15.99 -10.46
C ARG A 575 -32.80 16.53 -9.76
N LEU A 576 -31.67 16.53 -10.49
CA LEU A 576 -30.42 17.14 -10.03
C LEU A 576 -30.40 18.63 -10.39
N THR A 577 -29.86 19.46 -9.51
CA THR A 577 -29.76 20.90 -9.72
C THR A 577 -28.42 21.32 -10.33
N ASP A 578 -27.36 20.54 -10.12
CA ASP A 578 -26.04 20.77 -10.69
C ASP A 578 -25.83 19.97 -12.00
N VAL A 579 -26.53 20.41 -13.03
CA VAL A 579 -26.40 19.92 -14.42
C VAL A 579 -25.68 20.98 -15.27
N TRP A 580 -25.13 20.57 -16.43
CA TRP A 580 -24.19 21.28 -17.35
C TRP A 580 -24.45 22.76 -17.71
N ASP A 581 -25.50 23.38 -17.19
CA ASP A 581 -25.94 24.72 -17.58
C ASP A 581 -25.03 25.86 -17.07
N CYS A 582 -23.96 25.58 -16.32
CA CYS A 582 -22.96 26.61 -16.00
C CYS A 582 -21.61 26.03 -15.56
N ASP A 583 -20.52 26.67 -16.00
CA ASP A 583 -19.13 26.31 -15.70
C ASP A 583 -18.63 26.90 -14.37
N ASP A 584 -19.55 27.11 -13.42
CA ASP A 584 -19.29 27.86 -12.19
C ASP A 584 -18.41 27.07 -11.20
N PRO A 585 -17.45 27.74 -10.52
CA PRO A 585 -16.65 27.13 -9.47
C PRO A 585 -17.48 26.82 -8.22
N ILE A 586 -17.00 25.85 -7.43
CA ILE A 586 -17.56 25.58 -6.10
C ILE A 586 -17.38 26.81 -5.21
N SER A 587 -18.50 27.29 -4.69
CA SER A 587 -18.62 28.52 -3.93
C SER A 587 -18.85 28.28 -2.44
N ILE A 588 -19.38 27.10 -2.10
CA ILE A 588 -19.55 26.63 -0.72
C ILE A 588 -19.07 25.18 -0.62
N LEU A 589 -18.37 24.87 0.47
CA LEU A 589 -18.08 23.51 0.92
C LEU A 589 -18.82 23.25 2.22
N ILE A 590 -19.65 22.21 2.24
CA ILE A 590 -20.35 21.74 3.43
C ILE A 590 -19.55 20.61 4.05
N GLY A 591 -18.96 20.88 5.21
CA GLY A 591 -18.19 19.91 5.99
C GLY A 591 -19.07 19.01 6.84
N ALA A 592 -18.45 18.07 7.56
CA ALA A 592 -19.11 17.16 8.49
C ALA A 592 -19.88 17.85 9.63
N ASP A 593 -19.52 19.11 9.95
CA ASP A 593 -20.21 19.96 10.93
C ASP A 593 -21.67 20.30 10.54
N VAL A 594 -21.98 20.24 9.23
CA VAL A 594 -23.29 20.57 8.67
C VAL A 594 -23.87 19.41 7.84
N ALA A 595 -23.04 18.63 7.14
CA ALA A 595 -23.47 17.57 6.22
C ALA A 595 -24.47 16.58 6.86
N GLY A 596 -24.20 16.13 8.09
CA GLY A 596 -25.07 15.20 8.80
C GLY A 596 -26.46 15.74 9.12
N LYS A 597 -26.66 17.07 9.11
CA LYS A 597 -27.96 17.72 9.36
C LYS A 597 -28.81 17.85 8.10
N ILE A 598 -28.20 17.80 6.92
CA ILE A 598 -28.90 18.02 5.64
C ILE A 598 -29.13 16.71 4.88
N LEU A 599 -28.38 15.64 5.16
CA LEU A 599 -28.57 14.32 4.56
C LEU A 599 -29.80 13.62 5.16
N THR A 600 -30.73 13.18 4.33
CA THR A 600 -31.97 12.50 4.80
C THR A 600 -31.77 11.00 5.03
N GLY A 601 -30.68 10.43 4.49
CA GLY A 601 -30.43 8.99 4.44
C GLY A 601 -31.07 8.27 3.27
N CYS A 602 -31.95 8.93 2.51
CA CYS A 602 -32.54 8.35 1.30
C CYS A 602 -31.48 8.29 0.19
N ARG A 603 -31.32 7.09 -0.40
CA ARG A 603 -30.41 6.86 -1.52
C ARG A 603 -31.07 6.00 -2.61
N LYS A 604 -30.70 6.24 -3.86
CA LYS A 604 -31.10 5.44 -5.02
C LYS A 604 -29.89 5.08 -5.86
N GLU A 605 -29.71 3.80 -6.12
CA GLU A 605 -28.62 3.29 -6.95
C GLU A 605 -29.09 3.18 -8.40
N LEU A 606 -28.29 3.73 -9.32
CA LEU A 606 -28.50 3.65 -10.76
C LEU A 606 -27.81 2.40 -11.31
N LYS A 607 -28.28 1.92 -12.46
CA LYS A 607 -27.66 0.79 -13.20
C LYS A 607 -26.19 1.03 -13.57
N SER A 608 -25.76 2.29 -13.62
CA SER A 608 -24.37 2.68 -13.87
C SER A 608 -23.42 2.47 -12.68
N GLY A 609 -23.95 2.19 -11.49
CA GLY A 609 -23.21 2.17 -10.22
C GLY A 609 -23.06 3.55 -9.56
N LEU A 610 -23.68 4.59 -10.11
CA LEU A 610 -23.83 5.87 -9.43
C LEU A 610 -24.94 5.78 -8.38
N VAL A 611 -24.78 6.52 -7.29
CA VAL A 611 -25.77 6.58 -6.21
C VAL A 611 -26.21 8.03 -6.04
N ALA A 612 -27.51 8.24 -6.19
CA ALA A 612 -28.16 9.50 -5.86
C ALA A 612 -28.47 9.55 -4.36
N PHE A 613 -28.13 10.66 -3.71
CA PHE A 613 -28.40 10.91 -2.29
C PHE A 613 -29.30 12.12 -2.16
N GLU A 614 -30.37 11.95 -1.39
CA GLU A 614 -31.28 13.03 -1.06
C GLU A 614 -30.71 13.87 0.08
N THR A 615 -30.81 15.18 -0.09
CA THR A 615 -30.58 16.15 0.97
C THR A 615 -31.80 17.03 1.10
N LEU A 616 -31.94 17.71 2.24
CA LEU A 616 -32.97 18.72 2.46
C LEU A 616 -32.87 19.89 1.46
N LEU A 617 -31.79 20.03 0.70
CA LEU A 617 -31.57 21.10 -0.28
C LEU A 617 -31.77 20.65 -1.73
N GLY A 618 -32.02 19.35 -1.94
CA GLY A 618 -32.10 18.72 -3.25
C GLY A 618 -31.23 17.48 -3.38
N TRP A 619 -31.29 16.85 -4.55
CA TRP A 619 -30.58 15.60 -4.83
C TRP A 619 -29.14 15.84 -5.30
N THR A 620 -28.23 14.99 -4.82
CA THR A 620 -26.82 14.93 -5.23
C THR A 620 -26.51 13.57 -5.83
N ILE A 621 -25.38 13.44 -6.54
CA ILE A 621 -24.92 12.16 -7.08
C ILE A 621 -23.47 11.89 -6.68
N MET A 622 -23.13 10.64 -6.43
CA MET A 622 -21.78 10.20 -6.09
C MET A 622 -21.49 8.83 -6.71
N GLY A 623 -20.23 8.58 -7.05
CA GLY A 623 -19.77 7.26 -7.50
C GLY A 623 -18.88 7.31 -8.74
N ALA A 624 -18.47 6.14 -9.20
CA ALA A 624 -17.53 5.99 -10.31
C ALA A 624 -18.14 5.20 -11.47
N VAL A 625 -17.98 5.71 -12.69
CA VAL A 625 -18.46 5.09 -13.94
C VAL A 625 -17.31 4.91 -14.91
N ARG A 626 -17.35 3.86 -15.74
CA ARG A 626 -16.32 3.65 -16.76
C ARG A 626 -16.46 4.70 -17.87
N LYS A 627 -15.34 5.29 -18.31
CA LYS A 627 -15.34 6.15 -19.51
C LYS A 627 -15.35 5.28 -20.76
N GLU A 628 -16.35 5.45 -21.61
CA GLU A 628 -16.31 4.90 -22.97
C GLU A 628 -15.37 5.77 -23.82
N ASN A 629 -14.34 5.16 -24.43
CA ASN A 629 -13.27 5.78 -25.25
C ASN A 629 -12.19 6.56 -24.48
N VAL A 630 -11.18 5.89 -23.93
CA VAL A 630 -9.93 6.53 -23.50
C VAL A 630 -8.75 6.02 -24.33
N ARG A 631 -7.96 6.96 -24.88
CA ARG A 631 -6.65 6.68 -25.47
C ARG A 631 -5.67 6.44 -24.32
N GLU A 632 -4.93 5.34 -24.37
CA GLU A 632 -4.09 4.78 -23.27
C GLU A 632 -2.97 5.70 -22.71
N ASN A 633 -2.80 6.94 -23.17
CA ASN A 633 -1.72 7.84 -22.76
C ASN A 633 -2.23 9.17 -22.17
N SER A 634 -2.85 9.14 -20.99
CA SER A 634 -3.14 10.36 -20.22
C SER A 634 -2.70 10.18 -18.77
N THR A 635 -1.98 11.16 -18.23
CA THR A 635 -1.61 11.25 -16.81
C THR A 635 -2.86 11.34 -15.95
N VAL A 636 -2.96 10.47 -14.94
CA VAL A 636 -4.04 10.50 -13.95
C VAL A 636 -3.73 11.59 -12.93
N ALA A 637 -4.53 12.65 -12.87
CA ALA A 637 -4.62 13.43 -11.65
C ALA A 637 -5.80 12.95 -10.83
N ALA A 638 -5.58 12.79 -9.54
CA ALA A 638 -6.65 12.72 -8.57
C ALA A 638 -6.91 14.14 -8.07
N ILE A 639 -8.17 14.57 -8.05
CA ILE A 639 -8.56 15.71 -7.21
C ILE A 639 -8.45 15.22 -5.76
N SER A 640 -7.28 15.38 -5.17
CA SER A 640 -7.18 15.63 -3.74
C SER A 640 -7.56 17.11 -3.56
N LEU A 641 -8.36 17.48 -2.55
CA LEU A 641 -8.59 18.88 -2.16
C LEU A 641 -7.28 19.50 -1.65
N TYR A 642 -6.31 19.63 -2.54
CA TYR A 642 -4.99 20.17 -2.31
C TYR A 642 -4.84 21.38 -3.21
N VAL A 643 -5.17 22.54 -2.66
CA VAL A 643 -4.83 23.84 -3.28
C VAL A 643 -3.67 24.40 -2.49
N LYS A 644 -2.44 24.14 -2.95
CA LYS A 644 -1.28 24.93 -2.53
C LYS A 644 -0.86 25.80 -3.70
N ASN A 645 -0.78 27.11 -3.48
CA ASN A 645 -0.05 27.99 -4.38
C ASN A 645 1.43 27.63 -4.25
N CYS A 646 2.01 26.96 -5.24
CA CYS A 646 3.45 26.77 -5.32
C CYS A 646 4.07 28.07 -5.86
N ASP A 647 4.98 28.68 -5.09
CA ASP A 647 5.85 29.73 -5.60
C ASP A 647 6.93 29.12 -6.49
N LEU A 648 7.50 29.88 -7.43
CA LEU A 648 8.56 29.40 -8.31
C LEU A 648 9.77 28.89 -7.51
N LYS A 649 10.00 29.47 -6.32
CA LYS A 649 10.99 29.03 -5.34
C LYS A 649 10.74 27.63 -4.79
N ASP A 650 9.48 27.26 -4.54
CA ASP A 650 9.10 25.93 -4.02
C ASP A 650 9.40 24.82 -5.04
N LEU A 651 9.35 25.16 -6.33
CA LEU A 651 9.64 24.25 -7.43
C LEU A 651 11.16 24.04 -7.61
N TRP A 652 11.97 24.97 -7.08
CA TRP A 652 13.44 25.00 -7.21
C TRP A 652 14.14 24.57 -5.91
N SER A 653 13.44 24.60 -4.78
CA SER A 653 13.86 23.90 -3.58
C SER A 653 13.70 22.40 -3.82
N LEU A 654 14.83 21.70 -4.00
CA LEU A 654 14.91 20.24 -4.03
C LEU A 654 14.39 19.56 -2.74
N ASP A 655 13.96 20.35 -1.75
CA ASP A 655 13.59 19.95 -0.40
C ASP A 655 12.08 19.71 -0.19
N VAL A 656 11.20 20.07 -1.14
CA VAL A 656 9.74 19.93 -0.97
C VAL A 656 9.23 18.49 -1.21
N LEU A 657 10.09 17.56 -1.64
CA LEU A 657 9.73 16.16 -1.88
C LEU A 657 9.92 15.23 -0.66
N GLY A 658 10.12 15.79 0.55
CA GLY A 658 9.88 15.04 1.79
C GLY A 658 10.89 13.94 2.12
N ILE A 659 12.19 14.18 1.88
CA ILE A 659 13.26 13.36 2.47
C ILE A 659 14.07 14.25 3.43
N ARG A 660 13.54 14.53 4.63
CA ARG A 660 14.36 15.01 5.76
C ARG A 660 13.84 14.52 7.09
N ASP A 661 14.77 14.18 7.97
CA ASP A 661 14.56 13.63 9.31
C ASP A 661 13.94 14.69 10.27
N PRO A 662 12.88 14.37 11.04
CA PRO A 662 12.17 15.35 11.89
C PRO A 662 13.01 16.01 13.00
N MET A 663 14.18 15.46 13.34
CA MET A 663 15.05 15.98 14.40
C MET A 663 15.83 17.26 14.02
N THR A 664 15.78 17.68 12.76
CA THR A 664 16.65 18.76 12.23
C THR A 664 16.00 20.15 12.17
N TYR A 665 14.69 20.27 12.43
CA TYR A 665 13.96 21.53 12.18
C TYR A 665 14.28 22.63 13.21
N ARG A 666 14.73 22.27 14.42
CA ARG A 666 15.13 23.25 15.45
C ARG A 666 16.57 23.73 15.31
N THR A 667 17.48 22.89 14.81
CA THR A 667 18.91 23.22 14.64
C THR A 667 19.18 24.04 13.38
N PHE A 668 18.41 23.82 12.30
CA PHE A 668 18.65 24.52 11.02
C PHE A 668 18.44 26.03 11.11
N LYS A 669 17.33 26.48 11.72
CA LYS A 669 17.04 27.92 11.86
C LYS A 669 18.05 28.64 12.74
N GLN A 670 18.54 27.95 13.77
CA GLN A 670 19.62 28.46 14.64
C GLN A 670 20.96 28.51 13.91
N GLN A 671 21.30 27.51 13.10
CA GLN A 671 22.50 27.51 12.26
C GLN A 671 22.43 28.56 11.15
N GLU A 672 21.25 28.80 10.58
CA GLU A 672 21.03 29.83 9.57
C GLU A 672 21.19 31.24 10.15
N GLU A 673 20.67 31.50 11.37
CA GLU A 673 20.92 32.75 12.09
C GLU A 673 22.41 32.96 12.43
N VAL A 674 23.12 31.90 12.83
CA VAL A 674 24.56 31.97 13.10
C VAL A 674 25.36 32.24 11.82
N MET A 675 25.07 31.53 10.72
CA MET A 675 25.76 31.73 9.44
C MET A 675 25.47 33.11 8.84
N TYR A 676 24.24 33.61 8.99
CA TYR A 676 23.89 34.96 8.56
C TYR A 676 24.64 36.03 9.36
N ARG A 677 24.82 35.83 10.68
CA ARG A 677 25.61 36.74 11.52
C ARG A 677 27.09 36.72 11.14
N GLU A 678 27.68 35.53 10.95
CA GLU A 678 29.08 35.39 10.50
C GLU A 678 29.32 36.03 9.13
N PHE A 679 28.36 35.90 8.20
CA PHE A 679 28.42 36.58 6.91
C PHE A 679 28.49 38.11 7.09
N LEU A 680 27.61 38.69 7.93
CA LEU A 680 27.62 40.14 8.16
C LEU A 680 28.89 40.63 8.86
N GLU A 681 29.45 39.85 9.78
CA GLU A 681 30.68 40.19 10.51
C GLU A 681 31.94 40.09 9.64
N THR A 682 31.93 39.25 8.61
CA THR A 682 33.12 38.97 7.78
C THR A 682 33.14 39.70 6.44
N VAL A 683 32.08 40.43 6.10
CA VAL A 683 32.08 41.32 4.93
C VAL A 683 32.93 42.56 5.23
N SER A 684 34.00 42.74 4.47
CA SER A 684 34.81 43.96 4.50
C SER A 684 35.12 44.46 3.09
N ILE A 685 35.59 45.70 2.97
CA ILE A 685 36.02 46.27 1.69
C ILE A 685 37.55 46.25 1.66
N ASN A 686 38.11 45.58 0.67
CA ASN A 686 39.56 45.46 0.53
C ASN A 686 40.19 46.74 -0.04
N SER A 687 41.52 46.79 -0.10
CA SER A 687 42.28 47.93 -0.63
C SER A 687 42.03 48.25 -2.11
N GLU A 688 41.40 47.33 -2.85
CA GLU A 688 40.97 47.53 -4.25
C GLU A 688 39.51 48.00 -4.36
N ASN A 689 38.89 48.38 -3.23
CA ASN A 689 37.51 48.86 -3.14
C ASN A 689 36.47 47.80 -3.56
N ARG A 690 36.76 46.51 -3.32
CA ARG A 690 35.86 45.37 -3.57
C ARG A 690 35.42 44.74 -2.26
N TYR A 691 34.21 44.22 -2.24
CA TYR A 691 33.73 43.41 -1.12
C TYR A 691 34.51 42.09 -1.05
N GLU A 692 35.12 41.82 0.10
CA GLU A 692 35.61 40.50 0.49
C GLU A 692 34.72 39.95 1.61
N VAL A 693 34.50 38.64 1.59
CA VAL A 693 33.74 37.93 2.63
C VAL A 693 34.43 36.60 2.93
N GLN A 694 34.45 36.21 4.20
CA GLN A 694 35.02 34.93 4.60
C GLN A 694 34.06 33.79 4.20
N LEU A 695 34.62 32.67 3.71
CA LEU A 695 33.81 31.51 3.32
C LEU A 695 33.18 30.87 4.56
N PRO A 696 31.85 30.64 4.59
CA PRO A 696 31.20 29.94 5.68
C PRO A 696 31.55 28.45 5.61
N TRP A 697 32.14 27.93 6.69
CA TRP A 697 32.51 26.52 6.81
C TRP A 697 31.51 25.79 7.73
N SER A 698 31.19 24.54 7.41
CA SER A 698 30.46 23.68 8.34
C SER A 698 31.30 23.43 9.61
N GLU A 699 30.66 23.40 10.77
CA GLU A 699 31.31 23.03 12.03
C GLU A 699 32.00 21.65 11.85
N ASN A 700 33.31 21.62 12.08
CA ASN A 700 34.22 20.46 11.90
C ASN A 700 34.70 20.14 10.47
N HIS A 701 34.71 21.11 9.54
CA HIS A 701 35.36 20.90 8.25
C HIS A 701 36.90 20.69 8.42
N PRO A 702 37.49 19.59 7.90
CA PRO A 702 38.92 19.33 8.00
C PRO A 702 39.75 20.40 7.25
N PRO A 703 41.00 20.68 7.65
CA PRO A 703 41.82 21.68 6.97
C PRO A 703 41.95 21.35 5.48
N LEU A 704 41.70 22.34 4.61
CA LEU A 704 41.87 22.18 3.17
C LEU A 704 43.33 21.85 2.84
N SER A 705 43.55 20.87 1.97
CA SER A 705 44.88 20.55 1.46
C SER A 705 45.36 21.63 0.47
N ASP A 706 46.63 22.00 0.55
CA ASP A 706 47.23 22.98 -0.37
C ASP A 706 47.31 22.39 -1.79
N ASN A 707 46.40 22.87 -2.65
CA ASN A 707 46.31 22.50 -4.06
C ASN A 707 47.00 23.50 -4.99
N LYS A 708 47.76 24.47 -4.44
CA LYS A 708 48.47 25.51 -5.21
C LYS A 708 49.41 24.91 -6.25
N SER A 709 50.16 23.87 -5.90
CA SER A 709 51.09 23.20 -6.82
C SER A 709 50.37 22.57 -8.02
N VAL A 710 49.20 21.98 -7.80
CA VAL A 710 48.36 21.35 -8.84
C VAL A 710 47.71 22.42 -9.73
N ALA A 711 47.21 23.51 -9.14
CA ALA A 711 46.63 24.63 -9.86
C ALA A 711 47.69 25.34 -10.75
N ILE A 712 48.90 25.58 -10.23
CA ILE A 712 50.01 26.15 -11.00
C ILE A 712 50.42 25.22 -12.14
N LYS A 713 50.53 23.91 -11.90
CA LYS A 713 50.85 22.94 -12.97
C LYS A 713 49.81 22.98 -14.09
N ARG A 714 48.51 23.03 -13.75
CA ARG A 714 47.42 23.14 -14.72
C ARG A 714 47.46 24.44 -15.51
N LEU A 715 47.75 25.56 -14.84
CA LEU A 715 47.90 26.86 -15.48
C LEU A 715 49.07 26.86 -16.47
N GLN A 716 50.22 26.32 -16.08
CA GLN A 716 51.40 26.18 -16.94
C GLN A 716 51.12 25.28 -18.16
N THR A 717 50.35 24.20 -17.98
CA THR A 717 49.95 23.34 -19.11
C THR A 717 48.95 24.00 -20.06
N THR A 718 48.18 24.99 -19.59
CA THR A 718 47.23 25.74 -20.44
C THR A 718 47.84 26.99 -21.09
N THR A 719 48.94 27.53 -20.56
CA THR A 719 49.61 28.72 -21.11
C THR A 719 50.79 28.42 -22.02
N ILE A 720 51.38 27.23 -21.97
CA ILE A 720 52.45 26.82 -22.89
C ILE A 720 51.87 25.92 -23.98
N GLY A 721 51.32 26.55 -25.03
CA GLY A 721 51.07 25.89 -26.31
C GLY A 721 52.41 25.50 -26.97
N PRO A 722 52.44 24.47 -27.83
CA PRO A 722 53.68 23.99 -28.44
C PRO A 722 54.28 25.08 -29.34
N THR A 723 55.34 25.72 -28.85
CA THR A 723 56.32 26.38 -29.72
C THR A 723 57.00 25.31 -30.56
N THR A 724 56.63 25.27 -31.82
CA THR A 724 57.40 24.79 -32.98
C THR A 724 58.85 24.41 -32.71
N ARG A 725 59.12 23.11 -32.67
CA ARG A 725 60.11 22.42 -33.51
C ARG A 725 59.89 20.92 -33.50
#